data_AF-A0A1J7HXE7-F1
#
_entry.id   AF-A0A1J7HXE7-F1
#
_cell.length_a   1.000
_cell.length_b   1.000
_cell.length_c   1.000
_cell.angle_alpha   90.00
_cell.angle_beta   90.00
_cell.angle_gamma   90.00
#
_symmetry.space_group_name_H-M   'P 1'
#
loop_
_entity.id
_entity.type
_entity.pdbx_description
1 polymer ?
#
loop_
_entity_poly.entity_id
_entity_poly.type
_entity_poly.pdbx_seq_one_letter_code
_entity_poly.pdbx_strand_id
1 'polypeptide(L)'
;MALSISSSLTLHSHSFFNHQQKRSFTTSNVVVCSAKSVHPPKLSAAAAAARIESLSQVSGVLGCQWGDEGKGKLVDILAQHFEIVARCQGGANAGHTIYNSEGKKFALHLVPSGILNEDTLCVIGNGVVVHLPGLFQEIDGLESNGVSCKGRILISDRAHLLFDFHQTVDGLRESELAKSFIGTTKRGIGPCYSSKVNRNGIRVSDLRHMDTFPHKLDLLLSDAASRFKDFKYGPDVLKKEVENYKRYAERLEPFIADTVHVMNDAIAHKKKILVEGGQATMLDIDFGTYPFVTSSSPSAGGICTGLGIAPRAIGDLIGVVKAYTTRVGSGPFPTEMLGPGGDLLRFAGQEFGTTTGRPRRCGWLDIVALRFSCQINGFSSLNLTKLDVLSDLDEIQLGVAYKHVDGATVNSFPSDLRLLEQLKVEYEVLPGWKSDISKIRNYSDLPKAARQYVERIEELVGTPINYIVHLPGLFQEIDGLESNGVSCKGRILISDRAHLLFDFHQTVDGLRESELAKSFIGTTKRGIGPCYSSKVNRNGIRVSDLRHMDTFPHKLDLLLSDAASRFKDFKYGPDVLKKEVENYKRYAERLEPFIADTVHVMNDAIAHKKKILVEGGQATMLDIDFGTYPFVTSSSPSAGGICTGLGIAPRAIGDLIGVVKAYTTRVGSGPFPTEMLGPGGDLLRFAGQEFGTTTGRPRRCGWLDIVALRFSCQINGFSSLNLTKLDVLSDLDEIQLGVAYKHVDGATVNSFPSDLRLLEQLKVEYEVLPGWKSDISKIRNYSDLPKAARQYVERIEELVGTPINYIGVGPGRDALIYK
;
A
#
# COMPACT_ATOMS: atom_id res chain seq x y z
N MET A 1 24.11 -35.68 74.17
CA MET A 1 23.26 -36.24 73.09
C MET A 1 23.90 -35.77 71.79
N ALA A 2 24.69 -36.64 71.14
CA ALA A 2 24.24 -37.67 70.20
C ALA A 2 23.83 -37.00 68.86
N LEU A 3 24.74 -36.78 67.90
CA LEU A 3 25.38 -37.75 66.96
C LEU A 3 24.43 -38.16 65.81
N SER A 4 24.84 -38.25 64.53
CA SER A 4 26.09 -37.87 63.82
C SER A 4 26.00 -38.19 62.30
N ILE A 5 27.07 -37.85 61.54
CA ILE A 5 27.43 -38.30 60.17
C ILE A 5 26.68 -37.58 59.03
N SER A 6 27.27 -36.83 58.07
CA SER A 6 28.64 -36.59 57.55
C SER A 6 29.18 -37.53 56.45
N SER A 7 29.18 -37.07 55.19
CA SER A 7 30.09 -37.56 54.14
C SER A 7 30.38 -36.47 53.09
N SER A 8 31.65 -36.28 52.74
CA SER A 8 32.11 -35.23 51.82
C SER A 8 33.39 -35.66 51.09
N LEU A 9 33.40 -35.59 49.75
CA LEU A 9 34.55 -35.43 48.85
C LEU A 9 34.00 -34.87 47.52
N THR A 10 34.47 -33.79 46.86
CA THR A 10 35.81 -33.44 46.30
C THR A 10 36.32 -34.42 45.22
N LEU A 11 36.93 -34.00 44.10
CA LEU A 11 37.46 -32.67 43.67
C LEU A 11 37.52 -32.55 42.11
N HIS A 12 38.19 -31.51 41.59
CA HIS A 12 38.55 -31.21 40.18
C HIS A 12 37.42 -30.67 39.27
N SER A 13 37.37 -29.39 38.86
CA SER A 13 38.27 -28.52 38.05
C SER A 13 37.92 -28.53 36.54
N HIS A 14 37.88 -27.43 35.78
CA HIS A 14 38.42 -26.07 35.96
C HIS A 14 37.44 -24.96 35.53
N SER A 15 37.68 -23.73 35.95
CA SER A 15 37.37 -22.54 35.13
C SER A 15 38.38 -21.42 35.41
N PHE A 16 38.76 -20.67 34.37
CA PHE A 16 39.58 -19.46 34.48
C PHE A 16 38.86 -18.30 33.77
N PHE A 17 39.05 -17.11 34.32
CA PHE A 17 38.59 -15.79 33.86
C PHE A 17 38.49 -15.60 32.33
N ASN A 18 37.43 -14.90 31.88
CA ASN A 18 37.64 -13.46 31.59
C ASN A 18 36.39 -12.56 31.51
N HIS A 19 36.66 -11.26 31.61
CA HIS A 19 35.80 -10.07 31.46
C HIS A 19 34.34 -10.22 30.99
N GLN A 20 33.43 -9.61 31.76
CA GLN A 20 32.26 -8.91 31.21
C GLN A 20 32.47 -7.38 31.29
N GLN A 21 32.47 -6.72 30.14
CA GLN A 21 32.35 -5.26 30.06
C GLN A 21 30.90 -4.86 30.34
N LYS A 22 30.66 -3.92 31.25
CA LYS A 22 29.38 -3.20 31.33
C LYS A 22 29.24 -2.29 30.10
N ARG A 23 28.50 -2.72 29.08
CA ARG A 23 28.04 -1.82 28.01
C ARG A 23 26.83 -1.03 28.51
N SER A 24 26.98 0.28 28.66
CA SER A 24 25.85 1.19 28.87
C SER A 24 25.06 1.33 27.58
N PHE A 25 23.76 1.02 27.60
CA PHE A 25 22.85 1.42 26.54
C PHE A 25 22.53 2.91 26.68
N THR A 26 22.76 3.69 25.63
CA THR A 26 22.44 5.13 25.58
C THR A 26 21.17 5.37 24.74
N THR A 27 20.14 5.89 25.40
CA THR A 27 18.85 6.37 24.85
C THR A 27 18.98 7.76 24.19
N SER A 28 17.99 8.34 23.50
CA SER A 28 16.83 7.87 22.70
C SER A 28 16.43 8.99 21.71
N ASN A 29 15.45 8.80 20.81
CA ASN A 29 15.40 9.51 19.51
C ASN A 29 14.17 10.44 19.25
N VAL A 30 14.12 11.61 19.92
CA VAL A 30 13.16 12.71 19.61
C VAL A 30 13.84 14.10 19.61
N VAL A 31 13.29 15.13 18.94
CA VAL A 31 13.80 16.53 18.86
C VAL A 31 12.66 17.58 18.78
N VAL A 32 12.87 18.77 19.36
CA VAL A 32 12.05 20.01 19.25
C VAL A 32 13.00 21.19 18.98
N CYS A 33 12.63 22.22 18.18
CA CYS A 33 13.61 23.10 17.50
C CYS A 33 13.49 24.62 17.73
N SER A 34 14.59 25.29 18.11
CA SER A 34 15.15 26.48 17.40
C SER A 34 16.56 26.85 17.90
N ALA A 35 17.28 27.63 17.10
CA ALA A 35 18.49 28.36 17.50
C ALA A 35 18.20 29.42 18.61
N LYS A 36 19.15 29.97 19.38
CA LYS A 36 20.59 29.68 19.73
C LYS A 36 20.91 30.65 20.92
N SER A 37 21.71 30.37 21.96
CA SER A 37 22.22 29.09 22.52
C SER A 37 22.22 29.20 24.07
N VAL A 38 23.21 28.97 24.96
CA VAL A 38 24.68 28.80 24.89
C VAL A 38 25.11 27.51 25.65
N HIS A 39 26.29 27.47 26.28
CA HIS A 39 27.03 26.28 26.79
C HIS A 39 27.70 26.65 28.14
N PRO A 40 28.23 25.72 28.98
CA PRO A 40 28.42 24.27 28.75
C PRO A 40 27.79 23.34 29.82
N PRO A 41 27.85 22.00 29.63
CA PRO A 41 28.11 21.27 28.38
C PRO A 41 26.83 21.04 27.57
N LYS A 42 26.96 20.56 26.33
CA LYS A 42 25.89 20.67 25.31
C LYS A 42 25.41 19.32 24.75
N LEU A 43 24.09 19.10 24.81
CA LEU A 43 23.37 18.65 23.60
C LEU A 43 23.21 19.89 22.71
N SER A 44 23.69 19.83 21.48
CA SER A 44 23.75 21.00 20.58
C SER A 44 22.91 20.79 19.32
N ALA A 45 22.71 21.85 18.54
CA ALA A 45 22.09 21.75 17.22
C ALA A 45 22.79 20.73 16.29
N ALA A 46 24.08 20.42 16.52
CA ALA A 46 24.77 19.37 15.77
C ALA A 46 24.21 17.96 16.05
N ALA A 47 23.58 17.70 17.20
CA ALA A 47 22.91 16.42 17.47
C ALA A 47 21.57 16.30 16.72
N ALA A 48 20.89 17.42 16.45
CA ALA A 48 19.72 17.45 15.59
C ALA A 48 20.12 17.33 14.11
N ALA A 49 21.13 18.09 13.67
CA ALA A 49 21.69 18.01 12.32
C ALA A 49 22.20 16.60 12.00
N ALA A 50 23.03 16.01 12.88
CA ALA A 50 23.55 14.65 12.71
C ALA A 50 22.42 13.60 12.61
N ARG A 51 21.26 13.81 13.25
CA ARG A 51 20.10 12.92 13.04
C ARG A 51 19.48 13.07 11.66
N ILE A 52 19.28 14.30 11.18
CA ILE A 52 18.71 14.54 9.85
C ILE A 52 19.68 14.07 8.75
N GLU A 53 20.98 14.26 8.95
CA GLU A 53 22.05 13.71 8.11
C GLU A 53 22.05 12.17 8.13
N SER A 54 21.86 11.55 9.30
CA SER A 54 21.80 10.08 9.46
C SER A 54 20.58 9.40 8.85
N LEU A 55 19.53 10.15 8.49
CA LEU A 55 18.37 9.59 7.81
C LEU A 55 18.79 8.93 6.50
N SER A 56 18.34 7.68 6.34
CA SER A 56 18.60 6.84 5.18
C SER A 56 18.30 7.49 3.82
N GLN A 57 18.87 6.91 2.75
CA GLN A 57 18.70 7.40 1.38
C GLN A 57 17.23 7.57 0.98
N VAL A 58 16.35 6.63 1.31
CA VAL A 58 14.91 6.71 1.06
C VAL A 58 14.18 6.65 2.40
N SER A 59 13.87 7.82 2.93
CA SER A 59 13.18 7.99 4.22
C SER A 59 11.71 8.39 4.00
N GLY A 60 10.84 8.25 5.00
CA GLY A 60 9.42 8.56 4.87
C GLY A 60 8.76 9.08 6.16
N VAL A 61 7.73 9.89 6.00
CA VAL A 61 6.97 10.54 7.09
C VAL A 61 5.49 10.16 6.96
N LEU A 62 5.01 9.34 7.90
CA LEU A 62 3.65 8.78 7.89
C LEU A 62 2.88 9.15 9.17
N GLY A 63 1.56 9.07 9.14
CA GLY A 63 0.70 9.40 10.30
C GLY A 63 0.38 8.17 11.15
N CYS A 64 0.54 8.30 12.47
CA CYS A 64 0.27 7.19 13.39
C CYS A 64 -1.21 7.00 13.73
N GLN A 65 -2.05 8.04 13.58
CA GLN A 65 -3.38 8.11 14.18
C GLN A 65 -4.46 8.21 13.09
N TRP A 66 -5.43 9.12 13.25
CA TRP A 66 -6.52 9.39 12.30
C TRP A 66 -6.34 10.70 11.52
N GLY A 67 -5.08 11.09 11.25
CA GLY A 67 -4.74 12.27 10.47
C GLY A 67 -4.47 13.52 11.30
N ASP A 68 -4.13 14.61 10.61
CA ASP A 68 -3.86 15.92 11.18
C ASP A 68 -2.78 15.95 12.29
N GLU A 69 -1.82 15.02 12.25
CA GLU A 69 -0.70 14.91 13.22
C GLU A 69 0.41 15.95 12.99
N GLY A 70 0.35 16.73 11.90
CA GLY A 70 1.33 17.78 11.57
C GLY A 70 2.44 17.38 10.59
N LYS A 71 2.32 16.22 9.92
CA LYS A 71 3.30 15.67 8.95
C LYS A 71 3.95 16.70 8.03
N GLY A 72 3.16 17.57 7.39
CA GLY A 72 3.67 18.56 6.42
C GLY A 72 4.75 19.49 7.01
N LYS A 73 4.63 19.88 8.29
CA LYS A 73 5.67 20.68 8.98
C LYS A 73 6.97 19.89 9.14
N LEU A 74 6.90 18.58 9.42
CA LEU A 74 8.10 17.76 9.52
C LEU A 74 8.73 17.54 8.13
N VAL A 75 7.92 17.31 7.10
CA VAL A 75 8.42 17.15 5.71
C VAL A 75 9.08 18.42 5.21
N ASP A 76 8.47 19.59 5.43
CA ASP A 76 9.03 20.91 5.08
C ASP A 76 10.39 21.18 5.75
N ILE A 77 10.51 20.88 7.06
CA ILE A 77 11.78 20.98 7.81
C ILE A 77 12.84 19.99 7.28
N LEU A 78 12.45 18.75 6.98
CA LEU A 78 13.39 17.72 6.52
C LEU A 78 13.82 17.92 5.07
N ALA A 79 12.95 18.45 4.20
CA ALA A 79 13.18 18.60 2.76
C ALA A 79 14.47 19.32 2.39
N GLN A 80 14.96 20.23 3.25
CA GLN A 80 16.27 20.89 3.14
C GLN A 80 17.47 19.93 3.02
N HIS A 81 17.28 18.65 3.34
CA HIS A 81 18.29 17.59 3.29
C HIS A 81 17.96 16.47 2.27
N PHE A 82 16.97 16.68 1.39
CA PHE A 82 16.52 15.70 0.40
C PHE A 82 16.31 16.34 -0.97
N GLU A 83 16.90 15.74 -2.02
CA GLU A 83 16.77 16.20 -3.40
C GLU A 83 15.37 15.99 -3.96
N ILE A 84 14.65 14.97 -3.47
CA ILE A 84 13.31 14.61 -3.94
C ILE A 84 12.36 14.49 -2.75
N VAL A 85 11.21 15.16 -2.81
CA VAL A 85 10.08 14.96 -1.89
C VAL A 85 8.89 14.41 -2.67
N ALA A 86 8.49 13.18 -2.36
CA ALA A 86 7.53 12.42 -3.14
C ALA A 86 6.26 12.07 -2.35
N ARG A 87 5.08 12.34 -2.91
CA ARG A 87 3.79 11.91 -2.37
C ARG A 87 3.33 10.63 -3.07
N CYS A 88 3.06 9.59 -2.30
CA CYS A 88 2.74 8.25 -2.82
C CYS A 88 1.24 7.97 -3.00
N GLN A 89 0.35 8.57 -2.21
CA GLN A 89 -1.05 8.15 -2.11
C GLN A 89 -2.02 9.29 -1.76
N GLY A 90 -3.32 9.03 -1.97
CA GLY A 90 -4.41 9.94 -1.61
C GLY A 90 -4.69 10.95 -2.72
N GLY A 91 -5.18 12.14 -2.37
CA GLY A 91 -5.38 13.25 -3.30
C GLY A 91 -5.57 14.57 -2.54
N ALA A 92 -6.35 15.49 -3.11
CA ALA A 92 -6.73 16.77 -2.49
C ALA A 92 -7.66 16.65 -1.25
N ASN A 93 -7.66 15.49 -0.59
CA ASN A 93 -8.31 15.24 0.71
C ASN A 93 -7.32 15.30 1.89
N ALA A 94 -6.01 15.32 1.65
CA ALA A 94 -5.04 15.82 2.63
C ALA A 94 -4.99 17.35 2.57
N GLY A 95 -4.65 17.99 3.69
CA GLY A 95 -4.43 19.43 3.77
C GLY A 95 -3.24 19.73 4.67
N HIS A 96 -2.12 20.14 4.10
CA HIS A 96 -0.86 20.38 4.79
C HIS A 96 -0.66 21.89 4.95
N THR A 97 -0.77 22.37 6.20
CA THR A 97 -0.41 23.76 6.53
C THR A 97 1.07 23.82 6.91
N ILE A 98 1.82 24.63 6.17
CA ILE A 98 3.25 24.92 6.42
C ILE A 98 3.47 26.44 6.41
N TYR A 99 4.62 26.87 6.90
CA TYR A 99 4.95 28.29 7.09
C TYR A 99 6.40 28.51 6.65
N ASN A 100 6.65 29.48 5.76
CA ASN A 100 8.03 29.81 5.36
C ASN A 100 8.80 30.49 6.52
N SER A 101 10.08 30.80 6.28
CA SER A 101 10.96 31.52 7.21
C SER A 101 10.44 32.89 7.68
N GLU A 102 9.57 33.54 6.90
CA GLU A 102 8.94 34.83 7.20
C GLU A 102 7.63 34.68 8.00
N GLY A 103 7.16 33.45 8.23
CA GLY A 103 5.87 33.16 8.85
C GLY A 103 4.68 33.22 7.88
N LYS A 104 4.91 33.33 6.56
CA LYS A 104 3.87 33.29 5.53
C LYS A 104 3.27 31.87 5.45
N LYS A 105 1.96 31.78 5.66
CA LYS A 105 1.19 30.51 5.69
C LYS A 105 0.89 30.01 4.28
N PHE A 106 1.21 28.74 4.02
CA PHE A 106 0.82 28.01 2.81
C PHE A 106 -0.09 26.82 3.19
N ALA A 107 -1.01 26.45 2.30
CA ALA A 107 -2.00 25.38 2.51
C ALA A 107 -2.04 24.44 1.30
N LEU A 108 -1.20 23.41 1.33
CA LEU A 108 -1.01 22.45 0.25
C LEU A 108 -2.01 21.30 0.34
N HIS A 109 -2.36 20.71 -0.80
CA HIS A 109 -3.37 19.66 -0.93
C HIS A 109 -2.90 18.49 -1.79
N LEU A 110 -2.33 18.74 -2.98
CA LEU A 110 -1.71 17.75 -3.86
C LEU A 110 -0.20 17.92 -3.98
N VAL A 111 0.29 19.17 -3.93
CA VAL A 111 1.73 19.46 -4.06
C VAL A 111 2.45 19.04 -2.76
N PRO A 112 3.55 18.26 -2.82
CA PRO A 112 4.31 17.85 -1.65
C PRO A 112 4.89 19.04 -0.86
N SER A 113 5.02 18.89 0.47
CA SER A 113 5.44 20.00 1.36
C SER A 113 6.86 20.51 1.11
N GLY A 114 7.69 19.76 0.37
CA GLY A 114 9.05 20.18 -0.01
C GLY A 114 9.10 21.38 -0.98
N ILE A 115 7.99 21.77 -1.61
CA ILE A 115 7.96 22.78 -2.69
C ILE A 115 8.51 24.16 -2.30
N LEU A 116 8.58 24.49 -0.99
CA LEU A 116 9.18 25.73 -0.50
C LEU A 116 10.73 25.75 -0.54
N ASN A 117 11.39 24.61 -0.75
CA ASN A 117 12.85 24.48 -0.77
C ASN A 117 13.33 24.40 -2.22
N GLU A 118 13.99 25.45 -2.73
CA GLU A 118 14.17 25.65 -4.18
C GLU A 118 14.87 24.48 -4.90
N ASP A 119 15.90 23.88 -4.30
CA ASP A 119 16.64 22.74 -4.86
C ASP A 119 15.87 21.39 -4.81
N THR A 120 14.75 21.31 -4.09
CA THR A 120 13.96 20.08 -3.92
C THR A 120 12.99 19.85 -5.09
N LEU A 121 13.12 18.71 -5.76
CA LEU A 121 12.17 18.20 -6.76
C LEU A 121 10.95 17.57 -6.08
N CYS A 122 9.76 18.05 -6.38
CA CYS A 122 8.50 17.47 -5.89
C CYS A 122 7.95 16.42 -6.86
N VAL A 123 7.51 15.27 -6.36
CA VAL A 123 6.95 14.16 -7.16
C VAL A 123 5.56 13.77 -6.67
N ILE A 124 4.60 13.71 -7.60
CA ILE A 124 3.24 13.18 -7.38
C ILE A 124 3.18 11.78 -8.02
N GLY A 125 3.19 10.74 -7.18
CA GLY A 125 3.32 9.33 -7.57
C GLY A 125 2.07 8.71 -8.19
N ASN A 126 2.24 7.50 -8.76
CA ASN A 126 1.18 6.75 -9.44
C ASN A 126 0.00 6.36 -8.52
N GLY A 127 0.24 6.25 -7.21
CA GLY A 127 -0.82 5.94 -6.24
C GLY A 127 -1.74 7.12 -5.90
N VAL A 128 -1.44 8.33 -6.39
CA VAL A 128 -2.24 9.55 -6.15
C VAL A 128 -3.40 9.67 -7.15
N VAL A 129 -4.55 10.16 -6.69
CA VAL A 129 -5.68 10.57 -7.53
C VAL A 129 -5.68 12.09 -7.72
N VAL A 130 -5.48 12.54 -8.96
CA VAL A 130 -5.16 13.94 -9.29
C VAL A 130 -6.38 14.67 -9.85
N HIS A 131 -6.81 15.73 -9.16
CA HIS A 131 -7.87 16.64 -9.61
C HIS A 131 -7.23 17.83 -10.32
N LEU A 132 -7.26 17.88 -11.65
CA LEU A 132 -6.54 18.89 -12.44
C LEU A 132 -6.98 20.34 -12.14
N PRO A 133 -8.29 20.68 -12.01
CA PRO A 133 -8.70 22.04 -11.65
C PRO A 133 -8.15 22.49 -10.28
N GLY A 134 -8.18 21.60 -9.28
CA GLY A 134 -7.66 21.89 -7.94
C GLY A 134 -6.13 21.98 -7.90
N LEU A 135 -5.44 21.11 -8.63
CA LEU A 135 -3.98 21.15 -8.79
C LEU A 135 -3.52 22.46 -9.44
N PHE A 136 -4.19 22.89 -10.52
CA PHE A 136 -3.84 24.16 -11.17
C PHE A 136 -4.15 25.36 -10.28
N GLN A 137 -5.27 25.35 -9.52
CA GLN A 137 -5.53 26.38 -8.52
C GLN A 137 -4.45 26.42 -7.42
N GLU A 138 -3.90 25.27 -7.02
CA GLU A 138 -2.80 25.17 -6.05
C GLU A 138 -1.48 25.71 -6.61
N ILE A 139 -1.15 25.40 -7.87
CA ILE A 139 0.04 25.93 -8.57
C ILE A 139 -0.10 27.45 -8.81
N ASP A 140 -1.23 27.92 -9.32
CA ASP A 140 -1.51 29.35 -9.51
C ASP A 140 -1.43 30.11 -8.16
N GLY A 141 -1.90 29.49 -7.08
CA GLY A 141 -1.78 30.00 -5.71
C GLY A 141 -0.36 30.04 -5.18
N LEU A 142 0.52 29.12 -5.59
CA LEU A 142 1.94 29.09 -5.22
C LEU A 142 2.75 30.13 -6.00
N GLU A 143 2.60 30.17 -7.32
CA GLU A 143 3.37 31.07 -8.20
C GLU A 143 2.99 32.54 -7.95
N SER A 144 1.70 32.85 -7.76
CA SER A 144 1.26 34.20 -7.34
C SER A 144 1.74 34.60 -5.94
N ASN A 145 2.21 33.64 -5.13
CA ASN A 145 2.80 33.90 -3.82
C ASN A 145 4.34 33.87 -3.80
N GLY A 146 4.97 33.76 -4.98
CA GLY A 146 6.43 33.81 -5.16
C GLY A 146 7.13 32.45 -5.26
N VAL A 147 6.40 31.33 -5.19
CA VAL A 147 6.99 29.98 -5.22
C VAL A 147 6.93 29.42 -6.64
N SER A 148 8.07 29.44 -7.35
CA SER A 148 8.18 28.90 -8.71
C SER A 148 7.92 27.39 -8.74
N CYS A 149 6.92 26.94 -9.52
CA CYS A 149 6.59 25.52 -9.67
C CYS A 149 7.19 24.90 -10.94
N LYS A 150 7.54 25.73 -11.93
CA LYS A 150 8.06 25.31 -13.24
C LYS A 150 9.33 24.45 -13.11
N GLY A 151 9.27 23.21 -13.63
CA GLY A 151 10.38 22.25 -13.62
C GLY A 151 10.68 21.64 -12.23
N ARG A 152 9.94 22.01 -11.19
CA ARG A 152 10.12 21.55 -9.80
C ARG A 152 9.02 20.60 -9.32
N ILE A 153 8.04 20.29 -10.17
CA ILE A 153 6.98 19.31 -9.92
C ILE A 153 6.96 18.30 -11.06
N LEU A 154 6.99 17.00 -10.74
CA LEU A 154 6.72 15.90 -11.66
C LEU A 154 5.45 15.16 -11.24
N ILE A 155 4.68 14.71 -12.23
CA ILE A 155 3.40 14.04 -12.06
C ILE A 155 3.45 12.73 -12.83
N SER A 156 3.10 11.64 -12.16
CA SER A 156 3.11 10.31 -12.75
C SER A 156 2.12 10.21 -13.91
N ASP A 157 2.62 9.79 -15.07
CA ASP A 157 1.82 9.32 -16.20
C ASP A 157 0.83 8.20 -15.80
N ARG A 158 1.19 7.38 -14.81
CA ARG A 158 0.37 6.29 -14.25
C ARG A 158 -0.68 6.77 -13.22
N ALA A 159 -0.63 8.01 -12.73
CA ALA A 159 -1.60 8.50 -11.76
C ALA A 159 -3.02 8.58 -12.35
N HIS A 160 -4.05 8.38 -11.53
CA HIS A 160 -5.45 8.38 -11.97
C HIS A 160 -6.08 9.77 -11.90
N LEU A 161 -6.91 10.11 -12.89
CA LEU A 161 -7.60 11.39 -12.96
C LEU A 161 -8.87 11.39 -12.11
N LEU A 162 -8.96 12.40 -11.23
CA LEU A 162 -10.15 12.69 -10.45
C LEU A 162 -10.92 13.82 -11.15
N PHE A 163 -12.10 13.49 -11.67
CA PHE A 163 -13.01 14.43 -12.33
C PHE A 163 -14.03 15.03 -11.35
N ASP A 164 -14.64 16.16 -11.72
CA ASP A 164 -15.70 16.79 -10.92
C ASP A 164 -16.90 15.85 -10.70
N PHE A 165 -17.23 14.99 -11.68
CA PHE A 165 -18.29 14.00 -11.51
C PHE A 165 -18.01 13.00 -10.37
N HIS A 166 -16.75 12.65 -10.10
CA HIS A 166 -16.42 11.81 -8.95
C HIS A 166 -16.79 12.51 -7.63
N GLN A 167 -16.66 13.84 -7.55
CA GLN A 167 -17.05 14.64 -6.37
C GLN A 167 -18.58 14.62 -6.19
N THR A 168 -19.33 14.78 -7.28
CA THR A 168 -20.79 14.64 -7.28
C THR A 168 -21.23 13.24 -6.82
N VAL A 169 -20.59 12.18 -7.32
CA VAL A 169 -20.89 10.78 -6.93
C VAL A 169 -20.56 10.49 -5.45
N ASP A 170 -19.46 11.02 -4.93
CA ASP A 170 -19.10 10.96 -3.49
C ASP A 170 -20.17 11.67 -2.65
N GLY A 171 -20.62 12.84 -3.11
CA GLY A 171 -21.68 13.61 -2.47
C GLY A 171 -23.07 12.94 -2.48
N LEU A 172 -23.41 12.24 -3.57
CA LEU A 172 -24.67 11.50 -3.73
C LEU A 172 -24.73 10.26 -2.84
N ARG A 173 -23.67 9.43 -2.82
CA ARG A 173 -23.60 8.24 -1.94
C ARG A 173 -23.71 8.59 -0.45
N GLU A 174 -23.02 9.62 0.00
CA GLU A 174 -23.15 10.13 1.38
C GLU A 174 -24.58 10.62 1.70
N SER A 175 -25.42 10.87 0.70
CA SER A 175 -26.83 11.24 0.89
C SER A 175 -27.74 10.01 0.92
N GLU A 176 -27.39 8.93 0.22
CA GLU A 176 -28.09 7.63 0.28
C GLU A 176 -27.87 6.90 1.62
N LEU A 177 -26.68 7.03 2.23
CA LEU A 177 -26.29 6.31 3.45
C LEU A 177 -27.06 6.70 4.73
N ALA A 178 -27.88 7.76 4.69
CA ALA A 178 -28.78 8.19 5.76
C ALA A 178 -28.12 8.27 7.16
N LYS A 179 -28.34 7.28 8.04
CA LYS A 179 -27.77 7.24 9.41
C LYS A 179 -26.32 6.72 9.47
N SER A 180 -25.84 6.08 8.41
CA SER A 180 -24.53 5.42 8.32
C SER A 180 -23.48 6.27 7.58
N PHE A 181 -23.62 7.60 7.67
CA PHE A 181 -22.77 8.61 7.03
C PHE A 181 -21.29 8.45 7.41
N ILE A 182 -20.40 8.36 6.41
CA ILE A 182 -18.96 8.10 6.61
C ILE A 182 -18.21 9.40 6.98
N GLY A 183 -18.73 10.57 6.58
CA GLY A 183 -18.04 11.85 6.78
C GLY A 183 -16.95 12.09 5.76
N THR A 184 -17.19 11.75 4.49
CA THR A 184 -16.22 12.02 3.41
C THR A 184 -16.02 13.53 3.23
N THR A 185 -14.87 13.89 2.66
CA THR A 185 -14.58 15.27 2.27
C THR A 185 -15.38 15.72 1.05
N LYS A 186 -16.23 14.85 0.46
CA LYS A 186 -16.95 15.04 -0.81
C LYS A 186 -16.01 15.49 -1.95
N ARG A 187 -14.78 14.97 -1.96
CA ARG A 187 -13.71 15.28 -2.93
C ARG A 187 -13.55 14.22 -4.02
N GLY A 188 -14.39 13.18 -4.09
CA GLY A 188 -14.38 12.20 -5.17
C GLY A 188 -13.31 11.10 -5.06
N ILE A 189 -12.60 11.02 -3.93
CA ILE A 189 -11.48 10.10 -3.70
C ILE A 189 -11.92 8.63 -3.85
N GLY A 190 -12.97 8.23 -3.14
CA GLY A 190 -13.48 6.85 -3.17
C GLY A 190 -13.98 6.42 -4.55
N PRO A 191 -14.85 7.21 -5.21
CA PRO A 191 -15.25 6.94 -6.59
C PRO A 191 -14.08 6.82 -7.57
N CYS A 192 -13.07 7.70 -7.49
CA CYS A 192 -11.89 7.64 -8.36
C CYS A 192 -11.06 6.37 -8.14
N TYR A 193 -10.79 5.98 -6.88
CA TYR A 193 -10.13 4.69 -6.59
C TYR A 193 -10.98 3.49 -7.01
N SER A 194 -12.32 3.58 -6.94
CA SER A 194 -13.22 2.57 -7.51
C SER A 194 -13.06 2.47 -9.03
N SER A 195 -12.98 3.59 -9.76
CA SER A 195 -12.74 3.59 -11.21
C SER A 195 -11.39 2.95 -11.56
N LYS A 196 -10.33 3.22 -10.78
CA LYS A 196 -9.03 2.52 -10.87
C LYS A 196 -9.20 1.00 -10.68
N VAL A 197 -9.84 0.57 -9.59
CA VAL A 197 -10.02 -0.85 -9.23
C VAL A 197 -10.92 -1.61 -10.21
N ASN A 198 -11.93 -0.93 -10.77
CA ASN A 198 -12.77 -1.43 -11.85
C ASN A 198 -12.00 -1.59 -13.18
N ARG A 199 -10.85 -0.91 -13.33
CA ARG A 199 -10.03 -0.78 -14.55
C ARG A 199 -10.74 -0.05 -15.70
N ASN A 200 -11.68 0.85 -15.36
CA ASN A 200 -12.30 1.80 -16.29
C ASN A 200 -11.89 3.27 -16.04
N GLY A 201 -11.16 3.55 -14.94
CA GLY A 201 -10.63 4.88 -14.65
C GLY A 201 -9.57 5.34 -15.65
N ILE A 202 -9.57 6.64 -15.94
CA ILE A 202 -8.62 7.32 -16.84
C ILE A 202 -7.35 7.71 -16.06
N ARG A 203 -6.17 7.57 -16.69
CA ARG A 203 -4.87 7.98 -16.13
C ARG A 203 -4.34 9.24 -16.82
N VAL A 204 -3.34 9.88 -16.21
CA VAL A 204 -2.64 11.05 -16.78
C VAL A 204 -2.09 10.76 -18.17
N SER A 205 -1.58 9.55 -18.43
CA SER A 205 -1.13 9.09 -19.75
C SER A 205 -2.18 9.21 -20.86
N ASP A 206 -3.47 9.09 -20.53
CA ASP A 206 -4.56 9.11 -21.51
C ASP A 206 -4.82 10.50 -22.10
N LEU A 207 -4.32 11.57 -21.45
CA LEU A 207 -4.43 12.95 -21.93
C LEU A 207 -3.60 13.21 -23.20
N ARG A 208 -2.59 12.38 -23.47
CA ARG A 208 -1.85 12.38 -24.74
C ARG A 208 -2.65 11.78 -25.90
N HIS A 209 -3.80 11.14 -25.62
CA HIS A 209 -4.63 10.39 -26.57
C HIS A 209 -6.06 10.95 -26.63
N MET A 210 -6.18 12.26 -26.88
CA MET A 210 -7.46 13.00 -26.95
C MET A 210 -8.42 12.53 -28.04
N ASP A 211 -8.00 11.65 -28.95
CA ASP A 211 -8.86 10.94 -29.90
C ASP A 211 -9.66 9.78 -29.23
N THR A 212 -9.14 9.20 -28.15
CA THR A 212 -9.83 8.13 -27.36
C THR A 212 -10.40 8.61 -26.04
N PHE A 213 -9.86 9.72 -25.50
CA PHE A 213 -10.32 10.31 -24.24
C PHE A 213 -11.84 10.53 -24.15
N PRO A 214 -12.55 11.02 -25.19
CA PRO A 214 -14.00 11.22 -25.14
C PRO A 214 -14.77 9.93 -24.87
N HIS A 215 -14.40 8.82 -25.51
CA HIS A 215 -15.04 7.51 -25.33
C HIS A 215 -14.77 6.95 -23.93
N LYS A 216 -13.55 7.10 -23.40
CA LYS A 216 -13.21 6.70 -22.02
C LYS A 216 -14.03 7.48 -20.99
N LEU A 217 -14.25 8.78 -21.23
CA LEU A 217 -15.01 9.64 -20.34
C LEU A 217 -16.52 9.39 -20.41
N ASP A 218 -17.06 9.13 -21.61
CA ASP A 218 -18.47 8.75 -21.83
C ASP A 218 -18.86 7.50 -21.04
N LEU A 219 -18.02 6.45 -21.06
CA LEU A 219 -18.24 5.23 -20.27
C LEU A 219 -18.31 5.49 -18.77
N LEU A 220 -17.44 6.37 -18.24
CA LEU A 220 -17.43 6.72 -16.81
C LEU A 220 -18.64 7.57 -16.41
N LEU A 221 -19.03 8.54 -17.23
CA LEU A 221 -20.22 9.37 -17.01
C LEU A 221 -21.50 8.54 -17.13
N SER A 222 -21.50 7.49 -17.97
CA SER A 222 -22.59 6.54 -18.13
C SER A 222 -22.74 5.57 -16.94
N ASP A 223 -21.66 5.05 -16.35
CA ASP A 223 -21.71 4.26 -15.08
C ASP A 223 -22.22 5.11 -13.90
N ALA A 224 -21.87 6.40 -13.86
CA ALA A 224 -22.42 7.35 -12.90
C ALA A 224 -23.91 7.63 -13.12
N ALA A 225 -24.34 7.81 -14.37
CA ALA A 225 -25.73 8.10 -14.74
C ALA A 225 -26.68 6.90 -14.61
N SER A 226 -26.20 5.67 -14.82
CA SER A 226 -26.99 4.47 -14.55
C SER A 226 -27.21 4.30 -13.04
N ARG A 227 -26.17 4.51 -12.24
CA ARG A 227 -26.20 4.32 -10.78
C ARG A 227 -27.02 5.38 -10.03
N PHE A 228 -26.96 6.64 -10.44
CA PHE A 228 -27.59 7.75 -9.71
C PHE A 228 -28.58 8.53 -10.57
N LYS A 229 -29.87 8.42 -10.28
CA LYS A 229 -30.95 9.10 -11.02
C LYS A 229 -30.84 10.63 -11.02
N ASP A 230 -30.23 11.19 -9.98
CA ASP A 230 -30.00 12.64 -9.86
C ASP A 230 -28.72 13.11 -10.58
N PHE A 231 -27.88 12.19 -11.06
CA PHE A 231 -26.69 12.52 -11.84
C PHE A 231 -27.07 12.80 -13.30
N LYS A 232 -27.26 14.09 -13.61
CA LYS A 232 -27.66 14.56 -14.94
C LYS A 232 -26.50 14.48 -15.93
N TYR A 233 -26.55 13.47 -16.81
CA TYR A 233 -25.61 13.29 -17.92
C TYR A 233 -26.27 13.53 -19.29
N GLY A 234 -25.48 13.94 -20.28
CA GLY A 234 -25.90 14.14 -21.67
C GLY A 234 -24.74 14.65 -22.55
N PRO A 235 -24.89 14.67 -23.89
CA PRO A 235 -23.80 14.94 -24.82
C PRO A 235 -23.09 16.29 -24.64
N ASP A 236 -23.81 17.35 -24.25
CA ASP A 236 -23.21 18.67 -24.00
C ASP A 236 -22.29 18.69 -22.78
N VAL A 237 -22.56 17.85 -21.77
CA VAL A 237 -21.70 17.69 -20.59
C VAL A 237 -20.40 17.01 -20.99
N LEU A 238 -20.48 15.91 -21.77
CA LEU A 238 -19.31 15.22 -22.31
C LEU A 238 -18.45 16.18 -23.15
N LYS A 239 -19.08 16.90 -24.10
CA LYS A 239 -18.39 17.84 -24.99
C LYS A 239 -17.68 18.95 -24.21
N LYS A 240 -18.33 19.51 -23.19
CA LYS A 240 -17.73 20.53 -22.32
C LYS A 240 -16.52 19.99 -21.56
N GLU A 241 -16.63 18.81 -20.97
CA GLU A 241 -15.51 18.22 -20.21
C GLU A 241 -14.34 17.81 -21.11
N VAL A 242 -14.59 17.31 -22.32
CA VAL A 242 -13.53 17.04 -23.31
C VAL A 242 -12.75 18.31 -23.67
N GLU A 243 -13.44 19.43 -23.93
CA GLU A 243 -12.80 20.72 -24.22
C GLU A 243 -12.06 21.31 -23.00
N ASN A 244 -12.57 21.11 -21.78
CA ASN A 244 -11.87 21.47 -20.55
C ASN A 244 -10.56 20.66 -20.40
N TYR A 245 -10.65 19.33 -20.50
CA TYR A 245 -9.51 18.44 -20.29
C TYR A 245 -8.47 18.50 -21.41
N LYS A 246 -8.84 18.90 -22.63
CA LYS A 246 -7.88 19.26 -23.69
C LYS A 246 -6.95 20.40 -23.26
N ARG A 247 -7.51 21.49 -22.73
CA ARG A 247 -6.72 22.64 -22.21
C ARG A 247 -5.90 22.26 -20.99
N TYR A 248 -6.43 21.38 -20.14
CA TYR A 248 -5.68 20.83 -19.02
C TYR A 248 -4.52 19.96 -19.48
N ALA A 249 -4.67 19.14 -20.53
CA ALA A 249 -3.57 18.36 -21.12
C ALA A 249 -2.44 19.27 -21.62
N GLU A 250 -2.78 20.30 -22.40
CA GLU A 250 -1.83 21.30 -22.91
C GLU A 250 -1.05 22.00 -21.77
N ARG A 251 -1.71 22.31 -20.64
CA ARG A 251 -1.06 22.89 -19.45
C ARG A 251 -0.28 21.86 -18.60
N LEU A 252 -0.70 20.58 -18.61
CA LEU A 252 -0.13 19.53 -17.75
C LEU A 252 1.13 18.89 -18.34
N GLU A 253 1.24 18.78 -19.66
CA GLU A 253 2.31 18.03 -20.35
C GLU A 253 3.74 18.35 -19.84
N PRO A 254 4.15 19.60 -19.55
CA PRO A 254 5.49 19.91 -19.01
C PRO A 254 5.79 19.32 -17.62
N PHE A 255 4.78 18.80 -16.91
CA PHE A 255 4.89 18.15 -15.61
C PHE A 255 4.82 16.61 -15.69
N ILE A 256 4.44 16.01 -16.83
CA ILE A 256 4.17 14.56 -16.93
C ILE A 256 5.47 13.77 -17.15
N ALA A 257 5.76 12.83 -16.25
CA ALA A 257 6.92 11.95 -16.34
C ALA A 257 6.59 10.49 -15.94
N ASP A 258 7.38 9.52 -16.41
CA ASP A 258 7.40 8.18 -15.81
C ASP A 258 8.12 8.25 -14.46
N THR A 259 7.38 8.60 -13.42
CA THR A 259 7.92 8.74 -12.07
C THR A 259 8.53 7.44 -11.55
N VAL A 260 8.09 6.27 -12.03
CA VAL A 260 8.66 4.99 -11.60
C VAL A 260 10.11 4.87 -12.08
N HIS A 261 10.39 5.29 -13.32
CA HIS A 261 11.76 5.39 -13.83
C HIS A 261 12.58 6.41 -13.03
N VAL A 262 12.05 7.64 -12.86
CA VAL A 262 12.75 8.74 -12.16
C VAL A 262 13.13 8.36 -10.73
N MET A 263 12.22 7.75 -9.97
CA MET A 263 12.47 7.37 -8.57
C MET A 263 13.48 6.23 -8.46
N ASN A 264 13.42 5.21 -9.33
CA ASN A 264 14.38 4.10 -9.30
C ASN A 264 15.77 4.52 -9.81
N ASP A 265 15.85 5.40 -10.80
CA ASP A 265 17.11 5.98 -11.27
C ASP A 265 17.77 6.85 -10.19
N ALA A 266 16.99 7.71 -9.53
CA ALA A 266 17.46 8.48 -8.38
C ALA A 266 17.98 7.58 -7.23
N ILE A 267 17.32 6.43 -6.99
CA ILE A 267 17.79 5.44 -6.01
C ILE A 267 19.14 4.82 -6.43
N ALA A 268 19.30 4.48 -7.71
CA ALA A 268 20.55 3.95 -8.24
C ALA A 268 21.69 4.98 -8.10
N HIS A 269 21.45 6.23 -8.51
CA HIS A 269 22.38 7.37 -8.42
C HIS A 269 22.58 7.95 -7.00
N LYS A 270 22.16 7.23 -5.95
CA LYS A 270 22.37 7.56 -4.54
C LYS A 270 21.75 8.88 -4.05
N LYS A 271 20.77 9.40 -4.79
CA LYS A 271 20.03 10.61 -4.42
C LYS A 271 19.19 10.40 -3.16
N LYS A 272 19.07 11.44 -2.33
CA LYS A 272 18.22 11.43 -1.12
C LYS A 272 16.75 11.71 -1.47
N ILE A 273 15.87 10.79 -1.07
CA ILE A 273 14.42 10.81 -1.28
C ILE A 273 13.66 10.81 0.05
N LEU A 274 12.71 11.73 0.22
CA LEU A 274 11.79 11.81 1.36
C LEU A 274 10.34 11.58 0.91
N VAL A 275 9.66 10.62 1.51
CA VAL A 275 8.28 10.27 1.15
C VAL A 275 7.28 10.92 2.11
N GLU A 276 6.31 11.62 1.56
CA GLU A 276 5.19 12.24 2.28
C GLU A 276 3.94 11.36 2.24
N GLY A 277 3.49 10.87 3.41
CA GLY A 277 2.17 10.25 3.55
C GLY A 277 1.07 11.29 3.71
N GLY A 278 0.02 11.24 2.87
CA GLY A 278 -1.10 12.20 2.94
C GLY A 278 -2.00 12.07 4.19
N GLN A 279 -2.36 10.85 4.60
CA GLN A 279 -3.18 10.59 5.80
C GLN A 279 -2.41 9.76 6.82
N ALA A 280 -3.03 8.77 7.44
CA ALA A 280 -2.52 8.09 8.62
C ALA A 280 -3.01 6.64 8.71
N THR A 281 -2.30 5.82 9.47
CA THR A 281 -2.46 4.36 9.48
C THR A 281 -3.86 3.92 9.92
N MET A 282 -4.49 4.61 10.89
CA MET A 282 -5.81 4.22 11.38
C MET A 282 -6.96 4.67 10.44
N LEU A 283 -6.62 5.38 9.36
CA LEU A 283 -7.48 5.66 8.20
C LEU A 283 -7.15 4.79 6.98
N ASP A 284 -6.25 3.80 7.09
CA ASP A 284 -5.91 2.89 5.97
C ASP A 284 -7.09 2.00 5.58
N ILE A 285 -7.27 1.77 4.28
CA ILE A 285 -8.38 0.96 3.73
C ILE A 285 -8.38 -0.50 4.22
N ASP A 286 -7.21 -1.04 4.61
CA ASP A 286 -7.07 -2.37 5.20
C ASP A 286 -6.96 -2.30 6.73
N PHE A 287 -5.97 -1.58 7.25
CA PHE A 287 -5.61 -1.61 8.68
C PHE A 287 -6.44 -0.66 9.56
N GLY A 288 -7.11 0.34 8.97
CA GLY A 288 -7.90 1.33 9.69
C GLY A 288 -9.28 0.85 10.14
N THR A 289 -10.03 1.76 10.76
CA THR A 289 -11.38 1.53 11.31
C THR A 289 -12.47 1.45 10.22
N TYR A 290 -12.36 0.50 9.30
CA TYR A 290 -13.24 0.33 8.14
C TYR A 290 -14.70 0.10 8.54
N PRO A 291 -15.71 0.76 7.91
CA PRO A 291 -15.61 1.56 6.68
C PRO A 291 -15.22 3.03 6.88
N PHE A 292 -14.99 3.48 8.12
CA PHE A 292 -14.66 4.87 8.45
C PHE A 292 -13.15 5.16 8.23
N VAL A 293 -12.73 5.09 6.97
CA VAL A 293 -11.34 5.14 6.46
C VAL A 293 -11.24 5.92 5.14
N THR A 294 -10.02 6.23 4.67
CA THR A 294 -9.80 6.67 3.27
C THR A 294 -9.78 5.46 2.33
N SER A 295 -10.01 5.68 1.04
CA SER A 295 -10.01 4.63 -0.01
C SER A 295 -8.61 4.30 -0.55
N SER A 296 -7.58 4.62 0.24
CA SER A 296 -6.15 4.49 -0.08
C SER A 296 -5.40 3.86 1.10
N SER A 297 -4.10 3.60 0.93
CA SER A 297 -3.24 3.03 1.98
C SER A 297 -2.18 4.03 2.45
N PRO A 298 -2.40 4.78 3.55
CA PRO A 298 -1.41 5.68 4.14
C PRO A 298 -0.32 4.96 4.95
N SER A 299 -0.38 3.64 5.08
CA SER A 299 0.67 2.79 5.66
C SER A 299 1.91 2.69 4.76
N ALA A 300 3.02 2.19 5.32
CA ALA A 300 4.31 2.07 4.65
C ALA A 300 4.29 1.23 3.36
N GLY A 301 3.39 0.24 3.25
CA GLY A 301 3.18 -0.50 2.00
C GLY A 301 2.71 0.37 0.83
N GLY A 302 1.97 1.45 1.14
CA GLY A 302 1.52 2.47 0.17
C GLY A 302 2.67 3.29 -0.44
N ILE A 303 3.84 3.34 0.20
CA ILE A 303 5.06 3.91 -0.40
C ILE A 303 5.48 3.07 -1.61
N CYS A 304 5.48 1.75 -1.45
CA CYS A 304 5.92 0.81 -2.48
C CYS A 304 4.97 0.86 -3.68
N THR A 305 3.67 0.66 -3.44
CA THR A 305 2.64 0.63 -4.49
C THR A 305 2.36 2.01 -5.10
N GLY A 306 2.61 3.10 -4.36
CA GLY A 306 2.34 4.46 -4.81
C GLY A 306 3.49 5.18 -5.55
N LEU A 307 4.71 4.63 -5.53
CA LEU A 307 5.90 5.20 -6.18
C LEU A 307 6.69 4.21 -7.06
N GLY A 308 6.41 2.91 -6.98
CA GLY A 308 7.18 1.87 -7.68
C GLY A 308 8.56 1.60 -7.07
N ILE A 309 8.67 1.76 -5.75
CA ILE A 309 9.91 1.56 -4.98
C ILE A 309 9.86 0.19 -4.28
N ALA A 310 10.90 -0.62 -4.44
CA ALA A 310 11.00 -1.91 -3.76
C ALA A 310 11.00 -1.76 -2.22
N PRO A 311 10.33 -2.65 -1.45
CA PRO A 311 10.30 -2.59 0.02
C PRO A 311 11.69 -2.51 0.67
N ARG A 312 12.68 -3.26 0.13
CA ARG A 312 14.07 -3.29 0.59
C ARG A 312 14.84 -1.98 0.43
N ALA A 313 14.33 -1.04 -0.38
CA ALA A 313 14.96 0.27 -0.58
C ALA A 313 14.50 1.30 0.47
N ILE A 314 13.40 1.04 1.18
CA ILE A 314 12.85 1.93 2.20
C ILE A 314 13.66 1.76 3.50
N GLY A 315 14.25 2.86 3.96
CA GLY A 315 14.93 2.94 5.25
C GLY A 315 14.06 3.59 6.32
N ASP A 316 14.49 4.74 6.83
CA ASP A 316 13.91 5.39 8.00
C ASP A 316 12.48 5.90 7.78
N LEU A 317 11.55 5.27 8.48
CA LEU A 317 10.16 5.69 8.55
C LEU A 317 9.91 6.39 9.89
N ILE A 318 9.54 7.66 9.82
CA ILE A 318 9.20 8.48 10.99
C ILE A 318 7.69 8.48 11.17
N GLY A 319 7.23 7.95 12.31
CA GLY A 319 5.82 7.97 12.68
C GLY A 319 5.45 9.28 13.35
N VAL A 320 4.63 10.11 12.71
CA VAL A 320 4.14 11.36 13.29
C VAL A 320 2.92 11.07 14.16
N VAL A 321 3.05 11.33 15.45
CA VAL A 321 2.07 11.08 16.50
C VAL A 321 1.80 12.36 17.26
N LYS A 322 0.53 12.73 17.39
CA LYS A 322 0.10 13.85 18.21
C LYS A 322 0.06 13.42 19.69
N ALA A 323 0.47 14.29 20.61
CA ALA A 323 0.49 14.04 22.06
C ALA A 323 -0.88 13.76 22.70
N TYR A 324 -1.95 13.84 21.91
CA TYR A 324 -3.32 13.44 22.21
C TYR A 324 -3.93 12.96 20.88
N THR A 325 -5.04 12.23 20.90
CA THR A 325 -5.67 11.75 19.66
C THR A 325 -6.68 12.76 19.13
N THR A 326 -6.82 12.80 17.79
CA THR A 326 -7.90 13.53 17.11
C THR A 326 -8.46 12.71 15.97
N ARG A 327 -9.78 12.79 15.76
CA ARG A 327 -10.48 12.11 14.66
C ARG A 327 -11.36 13.10 13.89
N VAL A 328 -11.26 13.06 12.56
CA VAL A 328 -12.18 13.76 11.64
C VAL A 328 -13.26 12.77 11.21
N GLY A 329 -14.54 13.18 11.26
CA GLY A 329 -15.67 12.36 10.85
C GLY A 329 -16.15 11.33 11.88
N SER A 330 -17.01 10.44 11.42
CA SER A 330 -17.67 9.39 12.22
C SER A 330 -16.78 8.16 12.43
N GLY A 331 -17.34 7.11 13.04
CA GLY A 331 -16.65 5.86 13.39
C GLY A 331 -16.07 5.82 14.81
N PRO A 332 -15.62 4.65 15.28
CA PRO A 332 -15.30 4.45 16.69
C PRO A 332 -14.04 5.21 17.12
N PHE A 333 -13.99 5.60 18.39
CA PHE A 333 -12.88 6.38 18.94
C PHE A 333 -12.73 6.06 20.44
N PRO A 334 -12.02 4.99 20.82
CA PRO A 334 -12.01 4.47 22.20
C PRO A 334 -11.57 5.47 23.27
N THR A 335 -10.66 6.38 22.93
CA THR A 335 -10.08 7.40 23.82
C THR A 335 -10.79 8.76 23.76
N GLU A 336 -11.95 8.86 23.10
CA GLU A 336 -12.69 10.11 22.93
C GLU A 336 -13.15 10.73 24.26
N MET A 337 -12.88 12.03 24.42
CA MET A 337 -13.29 12.81 25.58
C MET A 337 -14.52 13.66 25.23
N LEU A 338 -15.69 13.21 25.66
CA LEU A 338 -16.93 13.99 25.54
C LEU A 338 -17.00 15.04 26.66
N GLY A 339 -17.12 16.32 26.30
CA GLY A 339 -17.23 17.44 27.24
C GLY A 339 -15.91 18.17 27.53
N PRO A 340 -15.80 18.89 28.67
CA PRO A 340 -14.84 19.99 28.85
C PRO A 340 -13.36 19.66 28.59
N GLY A 341 -12.89 18.46 28.95
CA GLY A 341 -11.50 18.07 28.70
C GLY A 341 -11.18 17.89 27.20
N GLY A 342 -12.10 17.30 26.44
CA GLY A 342 -11.98 17.20 24.98
C GLY A 342 -12.16 18.55 24.29
N ASP A 343 -12.96 19.44 24.86
CA ASP A 343 -13.12 20.82 24.38
C ASP A 343 -11.83 21.64 24.61
N LEU A 344 -11.19 21.51 25.78
CA LEU A 344 -9.90 22.16 26.09
C LEU A 344 -8.82 21.75 25.08
N LEU A 345 -8.64 20.44 24.83
CA LEU A 345 -7.72 19.94 23.81
C LEU A 345 -8.07 20.47 22.41
N ARG A 346 -9.36 20.61 22.08
CA ARG A 346 -9.79 21.13 20.78
C ARG A 346 -9.46 22.61 20.61
N PHE A 347 -9.68 23.44 21.63
CA PHE A 347 -9.41 24.88 21.58
C PHE A 347 -7.92 25.20 21.65
N ALA A 348 -7.19 24.64 22.62
CA ALA A 348 -5.73 24.82 22.71
C ALA A 348 -5.02 24.23 21.49
N GLY A 349 -5.48 23.08 20.99
CA GLY A 349 -4.98 22.47 19.77
C GLY A 349 -5.42 23.11 18.45
N GLN A 350 -6.35 24.08 18.46
CA GLN A 350 -6.97 24.64 17.24
C GLN A 350 -7.49 23.54 16.29
N GLU A 351 -8.14 22.52 16.85
CA GLU A 351 -8.50 21.29 16.14
C GLU A 351 -9.83 21.45 15.37
N PHE A 352 -9.77 22.26 14.32
CA PHE A 352 -10.84 22.52 13.37
C PHE A 352 -10.34 22.22 11.95
N GLY A 353 -11.23 21.72 11.08
CA GLY A 353 -10.89 21.38 9.69
C GLY A 353 -10.53 22.61 8.87
N THR A 354 -9.34 22.64 8.28
CA THR A 354 -8.76 23.82 7.59
C THR A 354 -9.61 24.38 6.46
N THR A 355 -10.30 23.53 5.70
CA THR A 355 -11.22 23.93 4.61
C THR A 355 -12.68 24.05 5.07
N THR A 356 -13.08 23.35 6.15
CA THR A 356 -14.50 23.10 6.47
C THR A 356 -14.97 23.74 7.77
N GLY A 357 -14.07 24.27 8.60
CA GLY A 357 -14.35 24.83 9.92
C GLY A 357 -14.88 23.82 10.96
N ARG A 358 -15.08 22.56 10.59
CA ARG A 358 -15.74 21.56 11.46
C ARG A 358 -14.84 21.21 12.65
N PRO A 359 -15.37 21.17 13.89
CA PRO A 359 -14.61 20.72 15.05
C PRO A 359 -14.18 19.27 14.88
N ARG A 360 -12.93 18.95 15.24
CA ARG A 360 -12.46 17.57 15.35
C ARG A 360 -12.89 16.98 16.69
N ARG A 361 -13.11 15.67 16.70
CA ARG A 361 -13.24 14.86 17.92
C ARG A 361 -11.84 14.75 18.53
N CYS A 362 -11.74 14.85 19.85
CA CYS A 362 -10.48 14.88 20.60
C CYS A 362 -10.51 13.86 21.73
N GLY A 363 -9.35 13.29 22.06
CA GLY A 363 -9.21 12.24 23.06
C GLY A 363 -7.79 12.09 23.58
N TRP A 364 -7.60 11.24 24.59
CA TRP A 364 -6.27 10.94 25.13
C TRP A 364 -5.38 10.18 24.14
N LEU A 365 -4.07 10.12 24.38
CA LEU A 365 -3.18 9.35 23.51
C LEU A 365 -3.45 7.85 23.66
N ASP A 366 -3.87 7.22 22.57
CA ASP A 366 -4.15 5.79 22.50
C ASP A 366 -2.89 4.98 22.18
N ILE A 367 -2.39 4.24 23.18
CA ILE A 367 -1.16 3.45 23.09
C ILE A 367 -1.43 2.09 22.44
N VAL A 368 -2.67 1.59 22.42
CA VAL A 368 -3.03 0.37 21.67
C VAL A 368 -3.00 0.66 20.16
N ALA A 369 -3.63 1.75 19.73
CA ALA A 369 -3.60 2.20 18.34
C ALA A 369 -2.22 2.70 17.90
N LEU A 370 -1.48 3.43 18.75
CA LEU A 370 -0.12 3.86 18.45
C LEU A 370 0.82 2.67 18.28
N ARG A 371 0.75 1.66 19.17
CA ARG A 371 1.45 0.38 18.97
C ARG A 371 1.10 -0.19 17.62
N PHE A 372 -0.16 -0.46 17.34
CA PHE A 372 -0.65 -1.02 16.07
C PHE A 372 -0.13 -0.28 14.83
N SER A 373 -0.01 1.04 14.88
CA SER A 373 0.61 1.80 13.79
C SER A 373 2.14 1.63 13.70
N CYS A 374 2.88 1.69 14.81
CA CYS A 374 4.32 1.41 14.83
C CYS A 374 4.64 -0.02 14.35
N GLN A 375 3.73 -0.92 14.69
CA GLN A 375 3.68 -2.34 14.40
C GLN A 375 3.43 -2.62 12.89
N ILE A 376 2.46 -1.97 12.25
CA ILE A 376 2.22 -2.06 10.79
C ILE A 376 3.35 -1.42 9.97
N ASN A 377 3.82 -0.23 10.35
CA ASN A 377 4.77 0.52 9.54
C ASN A 377 6.23 0.16 9.80
N GLY A 378 6.55 -0.37 10.98
CA GLY A 378 7.91 -0.59 11.46
C GLY A 378 8.72 0.70 11.51
N PHE A 379 8.23 1.71 12.24
CA PHE A 379 8.89 3.01 12.36
C PHE A 379 10.31 2.90 12.94
N SER A 380 11.23 3.77 12.50
CA SER A 380 12.59 3.90 13.07
C SER A 380 12.65 4.92 14.20
N SER A 381 11.73 5.87 14.21
CA SER A 381 11.58 6.92 15.21
C SER A 381 10.16 7.46 15.20
N LEU A 382 9.77 8.16 16.27
CA LEU A 382 8.49 8.86 16.38
C LEU A 382 8.71 10.36 16.49
N ASN A 383 7.85 11.14 15.83
CA ASN A 383 7.79 12.59 15.97
C ASN A 383 6.54 12.95 16.79
N LEU A 384 6.74 13.22 18.08
CA LEU A 384 5.67 13.64 18.98
C LEU A 384 5.35 15.12 18.76
N THR A 385 4.13 15.42 18.28
CA THR A 385 3.69 16.78 17.95
C THR A 385 2.65 17.29 18.95
N LYS A 386 2.52 18.63 19.02
CA LYS A 386 1.50 19.33 19.84
C LYS A 386 1.55 18.99 21.33
N LEU A 387 2.74 18.65 21.85
CA LEU A 387 3.00 18.44 23.28
C LEU A 387 2.66 19.71 24.09
N ASP A 388 2.84 20.88 23.48
CA ASP A 388 2.49 22.20 23.99
C ASP A 388 1.01 22.33 24.40
N VAL A 389 0.09 21.61 23.74
CA VAL A 389 -1.35 21.63 24.02
C VAL A 389 -1.71 21.04 25.41
N LEU A 390 -0.82 20.26 26.01
CA LEU A 390 -1.03 19.64 27.32
C LEU A 390 -0.57 20.52 28.51
N SER A 391 -0.05 21.73 28.24
CA SER A 391 0.79 22.50 29.19
C SER A 391 0.07 23.29 30.28
N ASP A 392 -1.24 23.11 30.42
CA ASP A 392 -2.08 23.67 31.49
C ASP A 392 -2.84 22.59 32.29
N LEU A 393 -2.61 21.31 31.99
CA LEU A 393 -3.30 20.18 32.61
C LEU A 393 -2.64 19.77 33.95
N ASP A 394 -3.44 19.44 34.96
CA ASP A 394 -2.96 18.83 36.21
C ASP A 394 -2.58 17.36 36.02
N GLU A 395 -3.37 16.63 35.23
CA GLU A 395 -3.20 15.20 34.93
C GLU A 395 -3.36 14.94 33.43
N ILE A 396 -2.61 13.97 32.91
CA ILE A 396 -2.63 13.53 31.52
C ILE A 396 -2.80 12.02 31.50
N GLN A 397 -3.65 11.49 30.63
CA GLN A 397 -3.90 10.05 30.56
C GLN A 397 -3.38 9.42 29.25
N LEU A 398 -2.96 8.16 29.35
CA LEU A 398 -2.61 7.27 28.23
C LEU A 398 -3.56 6.08 28.20
N GLY A 399 -4.17 5.79 27.05
CA GLY A 399 -4.99 4.58 26.88
C GLY A 399 -4.11 3.36 26.65
N VAL A 400 -3.72 2.66 27.72
CA VAL A 400 -2.64 1.65 27.71
C VAL A 400 -3.11 0.23 27.39
N ALA A 401 -4.37 -0.09 27.63
CA ALA A 401 -4.97 -1.37 27.23
C ALA A 401 -6.46 -1.23 26.90
N TYR A 402 -6.98 -2.18 26.14
CA TYR A 402 -8.42 -2.33 25.89
C TYR A 402 -8.95 -3.55 26.66
N LYS A 403 -10.16 -3.44 27.20
CA LYS A 403 -10.90 -4.52 27.84
C LYS A 403 -12.22 -4.78 27.15
N HIS A 404 -12.56 -6.05 26.97
CA HIS A 404 -13.92 -6.49 26.69
C HIS A 404 -14.88 -6.09 27.85
N VAL A 405 -16.18 -6.13 27.59
CA VAL A 405 -17.22 -5.74 28.58
C VAL A 405 -17.13 -6.57 29.87
N ASP A 406 -16.73 -7.84 29.74
CA ASP A 406 -16.49 -8.83 30.81
C ASP A 406 -15.15 -8.67 31.57
N GLY A 407 -14.25 -7.80 31.10
CA GLY A 407 -12.93 -7.56 31.69
C GLY A 407 -11.76 -8.31 31.03
N ALA A 408 -11.98 -9.15 30.02
CA ALA A 408 -10.88 -9.78 29.28
C ALA A 408 -10.04 -8.75 28.51
N THR A 409 -8.72 -8.94 28.42
CA THR A 409 -7.82 -8.00 27.71
C THR A 409 -7.83 -8.27 26.21
N VAL A 410 -7.92 -7.23 25.38
CA VAL A 410 -7.76 -7.34 23.92
C VAL A 410 -6.27 -7.25 23.58
N ASN A 411 -5.72 -8.23 22.86
CA ASN A 411 -4.27 -8.36 22.62
C ASN A 411 -3.73 -7.46 21.49
N SER A 412 -4.60 -6.96 20.60
CA SER A 412 -4.27 -6.08 19.48
C SER A 412 -5.43 -5.12 19.21
N PHE A 413 -5.25 -4.14 18.32
CA PHE A 413 -6.34 -3.25 17.91
C PHE A 413 -7.31 -4.00 17.00
N PRO A 414 -8.61 -4.15 17.36
CA PRO A 414 -9.52 -5.06 16.67
C PRO A 414 -9.98 -4.56 15.29
N SER A 415 -10.33 -5.50 14.40
CA SER A 415 -11.02 -5.17 13.14
C SER A 415 -12.50 -4.82 13.34
N ASP A 416 -13.11 -5.45 14.34
CA ASP A 416 -14.54 -5.39 14.61
C ASP A 416 -14.89 -4.05 15.24
N LEU A 417 -15.65 -3.24 14.51
CA LEU A 417 -16.11 -1.95 15.00
C LEU A 417 -17.04 -2.06 16.21
N ARG A 418 -17.82 -3.15 16.33
CA ARG A 418 -18.75 -3.33 17.45
C ARG A 418 -17.97 -3.58 18.74
N LEU A 419 -16.93 -4.42 18.69
CA LEU A 419 -15.96 -4.55 19.77
C LEU A 419 -15.24 -3.21 20.05
N LEU A 420 -14.84 -2.48 19.01
CA LEU A 420 -14.17 -1.17 19.13
C LEU A 420 -15.07 -0.07 19.73
N GLU A 421 -16.40 -0.20 19.63
CA GLU A 421 -17.40 0.69 20.26
C GLU A 421 -17.79 0.26 21.69
N GLN A 422 -17.65 -1.02 22.02
CA GLN A 422 -18.09 -1.59 23.31
C GLN A 422 -16.96 -1.79 24.33
N LEU A 423 -15.70 -1.71 23.91
CA LEU A 423 -14.55 -1.90 24.78
C LEU A 423 -14.40 -0.77 25.81
N LYS A 424 -13.80 -1.09 26.95
CA LYS A 424 -13.38 -0.13 27.97
C LYS A 424 -11.89 0.11 27.82
N VAL A 425 -11.46 1.37 27.79
CA VAL A 425 -10.03 1.72 27.82
C VAL A 425 -9.55 1.69 29.27
N GLU A 426 -8.45 0.99 29.51
CA GLU A 426 -7.68 1.09 30.76
C GLU A 426 -6.67 2.23 30.59
N TYR A 427 -6.71 3.20 31.52
CA TYR A 427 -5.90 4.41 31.46
C TYR A 427 -4.78 4.40 32.49
N GLU A 428 -3.58 4.77 32.06
CA GLU A 428 -2.50 5.18 32.95
C GLU A 428 -2.54 6.70 33.13
N VAL A 429 -2.52 7.17 34.38
CA VAL A 429 -2.54 8.60 34.72
C VAL A 429 -1.14 9.07 35.06
N LEU A 430 -0.71 10.15 34.41
CA LEU A 430 0.59 10.77 34.56
C LEU A 430 0.42 12.23 35.03
N PRO A 431 1.35 12.76 35.85
CA PRO A 431 1.29 14.17 36.24
C PRO A 431 1.47 15.07 35.02
N GLY A 432 0.65 16.12 34.92
CA GLY A 432 0.80 17.16 33.92
C GLY A 432 1.88 18.18 34.27
N TRP A 433 1.86 19.31 33.56
CA TRP A 433 2.70 20.47 33.84
C TRP A 433 1.90 21.74 33.57
N LYS A 434 2.25 22.82 34.28
CA LYS A 434 1.62 24.15 34.17
C LYS A 434 2.67 25.20 33.83
N SER A 435 3.12 25.18 32.58
CA SER A 435 4.23 26.02 32.09
C SER A 435 4.32 26.01 30.56
N ASP A 436 4.36 27.19 29.93
CA ASP A 436 4.56 27.36 28.48
C ASP A 436 5.86 26.69 27.99
N ILE A 437 5.73 25.61 27.20
CA ILE A 437 6.86 24.93 26.55
C ILE A 437 7.06 25.35 25.07
N SER A 438 6.22 26.24 24.52
CA SER A 438 6.23 26.62 23.09
C SER A 438 7.54 27.26 22.62
N LYS A 439 8.35 27.75 23.57
CA LYS A 439 9.67 28.38 23.37
C LYS A 439 10.86 27.47 23.72
N ILE A 440 10.62 26.25 24.23
CA ILE A 440 11.68 25.32 24.67
C ILE A 440 12.33 24.62 23.47
N ARG A 441 13.68 24.61 23.44
CA ARG A 441 14.49 24.22 22.27
C ARG A 441 15.47 23.07 22.49
N ASN A 442 15.71 22.67 23.73
CA ASN A 442 16.50 21.48 24.06
C ASN A 442 15.64 20.55 24.92
N TYR A 443 15.77 19.23 24.72
CA TYR A 443 14.99 18.24 25.47
C TYR A 443 15.25 18.29 26.98
N SER A 444 16.49 18.60 27.38
CA SER A 444 16.91 18.80 28.79
C SER A 444 16.08 19.84 29.54
N ASP A 445 15.59 20.84 28.83
CA ASP A 445 15.00 22.05 29.41
C ASP A 445 13.49 21.89 29.59
N LEU A 446 12.90 20.82 29.03
CA LEU A 446 11.49 20.47 29.25
C LEU A 446 11.22 20.15 30.73
N PRO A 447 10.03 20.52 31.24
CA PRO A 447 9.55 20.10 32.56
C PRO A 447 9.72 18.59 32.77
N LYS A 448 10.05 18.17 34.01
CA LYS A 448 10.29 16.76 34.31
C LYS A 448 9.10 15.88 33.92
N ALA A 449 7.88 16.32 34.22
CA ALA A 449 6.65 15.64 33.81
C ALA A 449 6.52 15.49 32.28
N ALA A 450 6.82 16.54 31.51
CA ALA A 450 6.81 16.51 30.05
C ALA A 450 7.83 15.52 29.46
N ARG A 451 9.01 15.37 30.09
CA ARG A 451 9.98 14.33 29.71
C ARG A 451 9.50 12.93 30.06
N GLN A 452 9.03 12.73 31.29
CA GLN A 452 8.48 11.44 31.74
C GLN A 452 7.30 10.98 30.87
N TYR A 453 6.48 11.92 30.36
CA TYR A 453 5.43 11.63 29.38
C TYR A 453 5.98 11.06 28.07
N VAL A 454 7.05 11.66 27.52
CA VAL A 454 7.74 11.15 26.31
C VAL A 454 8.41 9.79 26.58
N GLU A 455 9.17 9.69 27.66
CA GLU A 455 9.89 8.47 28.08
C GLU A 455 8.92 7.28 28.25
N ARG A 456 7.74 7.52 28.85
CA ARG A 456 6.71 6.49 29.04
C ARG A 456 6.04 6.05 27.74
N ILE A 457 5.88 6.94 26.77
CA ILE A 457 5.42 6.57 25.42
C ILE A 457 6.49 5.69 24.72
N GLU A 458 7.78 6.04 24.80
CA GLU A 458 8.86 5.21 24.24
C GLU A 458 8.87 3.79 24.85
N GLU A 459 8.73 3.68 26.17
CA GLU A 459 8.68 2.40 26.89
C GLU A 459 7.46 1.54 26.50
N LEU A 460 6.26 2.12 26.54
CA LEU A 460 5.00 1.40 26.29
C LEU A 460 4.83 0.95 24.83
N VAL A 461 5.48 1.61 23.87
CA VAL A 461 5.25 1.36 22.44
C VAL A 461 5.94 0.09 21.91
N GLY A 462 7.04 -0.41 22.50
CA GLY A 462 7.56 -1.81 22.49
C GLY A 462 7.61 -2.75 21.24
N THR A 463 6.67 -2.65 20.29
CA THR A 463 6.55 -3.15 18.89
C THR A 463 6.87 -4.63 18.52
N PRO A 464 5.86 -5.56 18.64
CA PRO A 464 5.70 -6.87 17.90
C PRO A 464 4.21 -7.23 17.46
N ILE A 465 3.88 -8.12 16.47
CA ILE A 465 2.54 -8.15 15.75
C ILE A 465 1.92 -9.53 15.23
N ASN A 466 1.30 -10.06 14.09
CA ASN A 466 0.45 -9.78 12.82
C ASN A 466 0.19 -11.08 11.88
N TYR A 467 -0.97 -11.53 11.28
CA TYR A 467 -1.03 -12.50 10.07
C TYR A 467 -2.21 -13.55 9.86
N ILE A 468 -2.40 -14.16 8.63
CA ILE A 468 -3.77 -14.41 8.04
C ILE A 468 -3.93 -15.20 6.67
N VAL A 469 -5.18 -15.61 6.25
CA VAL A 469 -5.65 -16.19 4.93
C VAL A 469 -7.16 -15.88 4.51
N HIS A 470 -8.00 -16.79 3.93
CA HIS A 470 -9.21 -16.53 3.04
C HIS A 470 -10.37 -17.61 3.08
N LEU A 471 -11.49 -17.57 2.28
CA LEU A 471 -12.78 -18.32 2.55
C LEU A 471 -13.53 -19.21 1.49
N PRO A 472 -14.36 -18.77 0.51
CA PRO A 472 -15.46 -19.64 0.03
C PRO A 472 -15.03 -20.85 -0.81
N GLY A 473 -14.00 -20.69 -1.66
CA GLY A 473 -13.33 -21.81 -2.34
C GLY A 473 -12.54 -22.70 -1.37
N LEU A 474 -12.13 -22.15 -0.22
CA LEU A 474 -11.33 -22.88 0.77
C LEU A 474 -12.08 -24.09 1.33
N PHE A 475 -13.41 -24.07 1.44
CA PHE A 475 -14.13 -25.27 1.90
C PHE A 475 -14.03 -26.43 0.91
N GLN A 476 -14.05 -26.18 -0.41
CA GLN A 476 -13.82 -27.23 -1.41
C GLN A 476 -12.35 -27.69 -1.43
N GLU A 477 -11.41 -26.77 -1.20
CA GLU A 477 -9.98 -27.09 -1.11
C GLU A 477 -9.66 -27.86 0.19
N ILE A 478 -10.27 -27.53 1.33
CA ILE A 478 -10.16 -28.28 2.60
C ILE A 478 -10.80 -29.66 2.45
N ASP A 479 -12.06 -29.74 1.99
CA ASP A 479 -12.76 -31.02 1.83
C ASP A 479 -12.01 -31.93 0.82
N GLY A 480 -11.36 -31.34 -0.19
CA GLY A 480 -10.46 -32.01 -1.13
C GLY A 480 -9.08 -32.41 -0.56
N LEU A 481 -8.47 -31.57 0.28
CA LEU A 481 -7.19 -31.87 0.94
C LEU A 481 -7.35 -32.94 2.03
N GLU A 482 -8.38 -32.84 2.86
CA GLU A 482 -8.64 -33.80 3.93
C GLU A 482 -9.08 -35.17 3.39
N SER A 483 -9.82 -35.22 2.27
CA SER A 483 -10.08 -36.48 1.55
C SER A 483 -8.85 -37.09 0.87
N ASN A 484 -7.80 -36.28 0.61
CA ASN A 484 -6.46 -36.76 0.22
C ASN A 484 -5.51 -36.94 1.43
N GLY A 485 -6.03 -36.95 2.67
CA GLY A 485 -5.26 -37.22 3.89
C GLY A 485 -4.48 -36.04 4.47
N VAL A 486 -4.61 -34.83 3.89
CA VAL A 486 -3.92 -33.62 4.35
C VAL A 486 -4.82 -32.85 5.34
N SER A 487 -4.62 -33.10 6.64
CA SER A 487 -5.37 -32.36 7.69
C SER A 487 -5.11 -30.85 7.64
N CYS A 488 -6.19 -30.06 7.62
CA CYS A 488 -6.16 -28.61 7.47
C CYS A 488 -6.38 -27.85 8.79
N LYS A 489 -7.07 -28.46 9.75
CA LYS A 489 -7.41 -27.84 11.05
C LYS A 489 -6.16 -27.38 11.82
N GLY A 490 -6.11 -26.10 12.18
CA GLY A 490 -4.98 -25.49 12.89
C GLY A 490 -3.74 -25.23 12.01
N ARG A 491 -3.79 -25.51 10.71
CA ARG A 491 -2.73 -25.18 9.73
C ARG A 491 -3.11 -24.04 8.79
N ILE A 492 -4.40 -23.74 8.70
CA ILE A 492 -4.95 -22.60 7.96
C ILE A 492 -5.56 -21.63 8.97
N LEU A 493 -5.22 -20.35 8.87
CA LEU A 493 -5.75 -19.28 9.71
C LEU A 493 -6.38 -18.24 8.79
N ILE A 494 -7.70 -18.14 8.80
CA ILE A 494 -8.50 -17.23 7.99
C ILE A 494 -8.51 -15.85 8.65
N SER A 495 -9.16 -14.89 8.00
CA SER A 495 -9.11 -13.47 8.28
C SER A 495 -10.32 -12.94 9.00
N ASP A 496 -10.14 -11.88 9.79
CA ASP A 496 -11.18 -10.93 10.17
C ASP A 496 -11.34 -9.77 9.16
N ARG A 497 -10.25 -9.17 8.64
CA ARG A 497 -10.27 -7.98 7.75
C ARG A 497 -10.43 -8.23 6.23
N ALA A 498 -10.28 -9.46 5.75
CA ALA A 498 -10.43 -9.80 4.33
C ALA A 498 -11.86 -9.58 3.90
N HIS A 499 -12.07 -9.30 2.61
CA HIS A 499 -13.39 -9.00 2.08
C HIS A 499 -14.02 -10.26 1.48
N LEU A 500 -15.32 -10.42 1.70
CA LEU A 500 -16.08 -11.56 1.18
C LEU A 500 -16.35 -11.37 -0.32
N LEU A 501 -15.95 -12.37 -1.10
CA LEU A 501 -16.30 -12.48 -2.51
C LEU A 501 -17.56 -13.34 -2.64
N PHE A 502 -18.66 -12.67 -2.98
CA PHE A 502 -19.99 -13.29 -3.19
C PHE A 502 -20.22 -13.66 -4.66
N ASP A 503 -21.08 -14.64 -4.92
CA ASP A 503 -21.42 -15.08 -6.28
C ASP A 503 -22.01 -13.96 -7.15
N PHE A 504 -22.75 -13.02 -6.56
CA PHE A 504 -23.24 -11.86 -7.31
C PHE A 504 -22.12 -10.98 -7.87
N HIS A 505 -20.95 -10.92 -7.23
CA HIS A 505 -19.79 -10.22 -7.79
C HIS A 505 -19.29 -10.91 -9.06
N GLN A 506 -19.38 -12.25 -9.15
CA GLN A 506 -19.06 -13.01 -10.37
C GLN A 506 -20.03 -12.63 -11.51
N THR A 507 -21.32 -12.48 -11.20
CA THR A 507 -22.34 -11.98 -12.15
C THR A 507 -22.02 -10.57 -12.63
N VAL A 508 -21.69 -9.65 -11.72
CA VAL A 508 -21.33 -8.24 -12.04
C VAL A 508 -20.05 -8.15 -12.89
N ASP A 509 -19.04 -8.98 -12.61
CA ASP A 509 -17.82 -9.10 -13.43
C ASP A 509 -18.15 -9.62 -14.85
N GLY A 510 -19.08 -10.56 -14.93
CA GLY A 510 -19.60 -11.07 -16.20
C GLY A 510 -20.35 -10.03 -17.04
N LEU A 511 -21.21 -9.23 -16.41
CA LEU A 511 -22.04 -8.19 -17.03
C LEU A 511 -21.22 -7.00 -17.55
N ARG A 512 -20.23 -6.54 -16.78
CA ARG A 512 -19.33 -5.45 -17.19
C ARG A 512 -18.52 -5.77 -18.44
N GLU A 513 -18.03 -7.00 -18.58
CA GLU A 513 -17.35 -7.43 -19.82
C GLU A 513 -18.28 -7.45 -21.04
N SER A 514 -19.59 -7.68 -20.88
CA SER A 514 -20.54 -7.52 -21.99
C SER A 514 -20.79 -6.07 -22.37
N GLU A 515 -20.80 -5.13 -21.41
CA GLU A 515 -20.98 -3.69 -21.67
C GLU A 515 -19.79 -3.09 -22.43
N LEU A 516 -18.57 -3.60 -22.21
CA LEU A 516 -17.35 -3.14 -22.90
C LEU A 516 -17.30 -3.49 -24.40
N ALA A 517 -18.18 -4.36 -24.90
CA ALA A 517 -18.37 -4.70 -26.31
C ALA A 517 -17.08 -5.04 -27.09
N LYS A 518 -16.45 -4.06 -27.76
CA LYS A 518 -15.19 -4.25 -28.52
C LYS A 518 -13.92 -4.06 -27.68
N SER A 519 -14.04 -3.55 -26.46
CA SER A 519 -12.94 -3.21 -25.55
C SER A 519 -12.76 -4.23 -24.41
N PHE A 520 -12.92 -5.52 -24.73
CA PHE A 520 -12.84 -6.64 -23.78
C PHE A 520 -11.50 -6.64 -23.01
N ILE A 521 -11.57 -6.46 -21.68
CA ILE A 521 -10.38 -6.47 -20.80
C ILE A 521 -9.90 -7.91 -20.59
N GLY A 522 -10.83 -8.87 -20.59
CA GLY A 522 -10.57 -10.29 -20.40
C GLY A 522 -10.48 -10.71 -18.94
N THR A 523 -11.37 -10.23 -18.06
CA THR A 523 -11.41 -10.68 -16.67
C THR A 523 -11.62 -12.19 -16.56
N THR A 524 -11.26 -12.73 -15.40
CA THR A 524 -11.50 -14.14 -15.06
C THR A 524 -12.99 -14.46 -14.83
N LYS A 525 -13.87 -13.45 -14.83
CA LYS A 525 -15.29 -13.53 -14.44
C LYS A 525 -15.52 -14.16 -13.06
N ARG A 526 -14.53 -13.99 -12.17
CA ARG A 526 -14.51 -14.52 -10.79
C ARG A 526 -14.95 -13.50 -9.75
N GLY A 527 -15.40 -12.29 -10.12
CA GLY A 527 -15.91 -11.31 -9.16
C GLY A 527 -14.86 -10.55 -8.37
N ILE A 528 -13.57 -10.82 -8.61
CA ILE A 528 -12.44 -10.22 -7.87
C ILE A 528 -12.46 -8.69 -8.02
N GLY A 529 -12.55 -8.17 -9.25
CA GLY A 529 -12.58 -6.73 -9.50
C GLY A 529 -13.75 -6.01 -8.82
N PRO A 530 -15.00 -6.47 -9.00
CA PRO A 530 -16.15 -5.95 -8.27
C PRO A 530 -16.00 -6.05 -6.74
N CYS A 531 -15.46 -7.14 -6.17
CA CYS A 531 -15.26 -7.28 -4.73
C CYS A 531 -14.24 -6.25 -4.19
N TYR A 532 -13.10 -6.08 -4.86
CA TYR A 532 -12.15 -5.01 -4.52
C TYR A 532 -12.75 -3.60 -4.73
N SER A 533 -13.67 -3.43 -5.69
CA SER A 533 -14.40 -2.18 -5.89
C SER A 533 -15.28 -1.86 -4.67
N SER A 534 -16.03 -2.85 -4.18
CA SER A 534 -16.83 -2.74 -2.95
C SER A 534 -15.96 -2.38 -1.73
N LYS A 535 -14.75 -2.98 -1.63
CA LYS A 535 -13.74 -2.59 -0.62
C LYS A 535 -13.41 -1.10 -0.72
N VAL A 536 -12.89 -0.60 -1.84
CA VAL A 536 -12.45 0.81 -1.93
C VAL A 536 -13.61 1.82 -1.89
N ASN A 537 -14.82 1.39 -2.28
CA ASN A 537 -16.05 2.15 -2.10
C ASN A 537 -16.51 2.23 -0.63
N ARG A 538 -15.95 1.38 0.25
CA ARG A 538 -16.25 1.24 1.68
C ARG A 538 -17.68 0.73 1.97
N ASN A 539 -18.25 -0.03 1.04
CA ASN A 539 -19.51 -0.78 1.22
C ASN A 539 -19.31 -2.31 1.18
N GLY A 540 -18.10 -2.80 0.89
CA GLY A 540 -17.76 -4.22 0.96
C GLY A 540 -17.86 -4.80 2.37
N ILE A 541 -18.21 -6.08 2.47
CA ILE A 541 -18.36 -6.83 3.73
C ILE A 541 -17.05 -7.55 4.06
N ARG A 542 -16.62 -7.46 5.31
CA ARG A 542 -15.43 -8.16 5.82
C ARG A 542 -15.80 -9.51 6.43
N VAL A 543 -14.86 -10.45 6.50
CA VAL A 543 -15.10 -11.76 7.11
C VAL A 543 -15.51 -11.64 8.59
N SER A 544 -15.00 -10.64 9.32
CA SER A 544 -15.45 -10.30 10.68
C SER A 544 -16.95 -10.08 10.80
N ASP A 545 -17.62 -9.61 9.73
CA ASP A 545 -19.06 -9.33 9.75
C ASP A 545 -19.92 -10.61 9.86
N LEU A 546 -19.35 -11.78 9.59
CA LEU A 546 -20.01 -13.08 9.79
C LEU A 546 -20.23 -13.42 11.26
N ARG A 547 -19.52 -12.76 12.19
CA ARG A 547 -19.78 -12.80 13.64
C ARG A 547 -21.00 -11.95 14.04
N HIS A 548 -21.51 -11.10 13.14
CA HIS A 548 -22.59 -10.15 13.38
C HIS A 548 -23.76 -10.35 12.41
N MET A 549 -24.30 -11.57 12.41
CA MET A 549 -25.45 -11.98 11.57
C MET A 549 -26.75 -11.21 11.87
N ASP A 550 -26.78 -10.37 12.90
CA ASP A 550 -27.84 -9.38 13.15
C ASP A 550 -27.72 -8.13 12.26
N THR A 551 -26.49 -7.78 11.82
CA THR A 551 -26.23 -6.64 10.92
C THR A 551 -25.93 -7.06 9.48
N PHE A 552 -25.38 -8.27 9.29
CA PHE A 552 -25.01 -8.83 7.98
C PHE A 552 -26.10 -8.73 6.89
N PRO A 553 -27.40 -9.02 7.17
CA PRO A 553 -28.45 -8.92 6.15
C PRO A 553 -28.59 -7.53 5.55
N HIS A 554 -28.47 -6.48 6.37
CA HIS A 554 -28.56 -5.10 5.89
C HIS A 554 -27.33 -4.70 5.08
N LYS A 555 -26.12 -5.11 5.50
CA LYS A 555 -24.90 -4.89 4.71
C LYS A 555 -24.98 -5.56 3.33
N LEU A 556 -25.52 -6.78 3.27
CA LEU A 556 -25.67 -7.53 2.02
C LEU A 556 -26.74 -6.92 1.10
N ASP A 557 -27.85 -6.44 1.65
CA ASP A 557 -28.88 -5.73 0.88
C ASP A 557 -28.35 -4.42 0.27
N LEU A 558 -27.53 -3.66 1.00
CA LEU A 558 -26.85 -2.46 0.49
C LEU A 558 -25.88 -2.76 -0.66
N LEU A 559 -25.24 -3.94 -0.66
CA LEU A 559 -24.39 -4.39 -1.78
C LEU A 559 -25.21 -4.87 -2.98
N LEU A 560 -26.27 -5.64 -2.76
CA LEU A 560 -27.12 -6.16 -3.83
C LEU A 560 -27.93 -5.05 -4.53
N SER A 561 -28.40 -4.05 -3.78
CA SER A 561 -29.02 -2.83 -4.34
C SER A 561 -28.03 -1.95 -5.09
N ASP A 562 -26.79 -1.80 -4.63
CA ASP A 562 -25.71 -1.11 -5.37
C ASP A 562 -25.32 -1.81 -6.68
N ALA A 563 -25.55 -3.13 -6.80
CA ALA A 563 -25.42 -3.87 -8.05
C ALA A 563 -26.66 -3.71 -8.96
N ALA A 564 -27.86 -3.91 -8.42
CA ALA A 564 -29.13 -3.87 -9.18
C ALA A 564 -29.48 -2.48 -9.72
N SER A 565 -29.02 -1.42 -9.06
CA SER A 565 -29.16 -0.04 -9.54
C SER A 565 -28.29 0.27 -10.75
N ARG A 566 -27.21 -0.48 -11.00
CA ARG A 566 -26.31 -0.31 -12.15
C ARG A 566 -26.74 -1.17 -13.33
N PHE A 567 -26.90 -2.48 -13.09
CA PHE A 567 -27.11 -3.47 -14.14
C PHE A 567 -28.58 -3.89 -14.21
N LYS A 568 -29.29 -3.50 -15.27
CA LYS A 568 -30.72 -3.78 -15.47
C LYS A 568 -31.06 -5.29 -15.48
N ASP A 569 -30.10 -6.11 -15.88
CA ASP A 569 -30.22 -7.57 -15.92
C ASP A 569 -29.86 -8.24 -14.58
N PHE A 570 -29.25 -7.52 -13.63
CA PHE A 570 -29.00 -8.02 -12.29
C PHE A 570 -30.25 -7.88 -11.42
N LYS A 571 -31.05 -8.95 -11.39
CA LYS A 571 -32.29 -9.03 -10.60
C LYS A 571 -32.04 -9.76 -9.28
N TYR A 572 -32.31 -9.08 -8.16
CA TYR A 572 -32.44 -9.69 -6.84
C TYR A 572 -33.73 -9.21 -6.16
N GLY A 573 -34.06 -9.81 -5.03
CA GLY A 573 -35.18 -9.41 -4.17
C GLY A 573 -35.11 -10.10 -2.81
N PRO A 574 -36.14 -9.92 -1.95
CA PRO A 574 -36.13 -10.40 -0.57
C PRO A 574 -35.80 -11.89 -0.41
N ASP A 575 -36.31 -12.76 -1.29
CA ASP A 575 -36.04 -14.21 -1.23
C ASP A 575 -34.59 -14.56 -1.58
N VAL A 576 -33.97 -13.82 -2.50
CA VAL A 576 -32.55 -13.99 -2.86
C VAL A 576 -31.67 -13.55 -1.68
N LEU A 577 -31.96 -12.39 -1.10
CA LEU A 577 -31.27 -11.89 0.09
C LEU A 577 -31.40 -12.88 1.26
N LYS A 578 -32.61 -13.35 1.54
CA LYS A 578 -32.90 -14.32 2.61
C LYS A 578 -32.14 -15.64 2.41
N LYS A 579 -32.09 -16.15 1.16
CA LYS A 579 -31.34 -17.36 0.82
C LYS A 579 -29.84 -17.17 1.04
N GLU A 580 -29.27 -16.04 0.60
CA GLU A 580 -27.84 -15.77 0.77
C GLU A 580 -27.47 -15.55 2.25
N VAL A 581 -28.29 -14.87 3.04
CA VAL A 581 -28.10 -14.75 4.49
C VAL A 581 -28.05 -16.13 5.18
N GLU A 582 -28.96 -17.04 4.82
CA GLU A 582 -28.97 -18.41 5.35
C GLU A 582 -27.77 -19.25 4.89
N ASN A 583 -27.32 -19.08 3.65
CA ASN A 583 -26.07 -19.69 3.15
C ASN A 583 -24.86 -19.21 3.96
N TYR A 584 -24.69 -17.89 4.09
CA TYR A 584 -23.54 -17.29 4.79
C TYR A 584 -23.55 -17.53 6.30
N LYS A 585 -24.72 -17.72 6.93
CA LYS A 585 -24.81 -18.20 8.31
C LYS A 585 -24.13 -19.56 8.49
N ARG A 586 -24.43 -20.52 7.60
CA ARG A 586 -23.84 -21.88 7.64
C ARG A 586 -22.34 -21.84 7.31
N TYR A 587 -21.92 -20.93 6.44
CA TYR A 587 -20.50 -20.69 6.18
C TYR A 587 -19.80 -20.12 7.42
N ALA A 588 -20.40 -19.18 8.15
CA ALA A 588 -19.88 -18.64 9.40
C ALA A 588 -19.67 -19.74 10.46
N GLU A 589 -20.63 -20.66 10.60
CA GLU A 589 -20.56 -21.79 11.53
C GLU A 589 -19.43 -22.80 11.17
N ARG A 590 -19.21 -23.12 9.88
CA ARG A 590 -18.03 -23.91 9.45
C ARG A 590 -16.70 -23.15 9.60
N LEU A 591 -16.74 -21.82 9.54
CA LEU A 591 -15.60 -20.92 9.46
C LEU A 591 -14.96 -20.59 10.81
N GLU A 592 -15.76 -20.30 11.83
CA GLU A 592 -15.27 -19.65 13.06
C GLU A 592 -13.98 -20.27 13.66
N PRO A 593 -13.76 -21.61 13.68
CA PRO A 593 -12.52 -22.23 14.15
C PRO A 593 -11.24 -21.84 13.39
N PHE A 594 -11.37 -21.16 12.25
CA PHE A 594 -10.26 -20.70 11.42
C PHE A 594 -10.04 -19.18 11.50
N ILE A 595 -10.99 -18.34 11.93
CA ILE A 595 -10.82 -16.86 11.89
C ILE A 595 -9.75 -16.39 12.88
N ALA A 596 -8.73 -15.70 12.37
CA ALA A 596 -7.68 -15.05 13.12
C ALA A 596 -7.42 -13.61 12.64
N ASP A 597 -6.57 -12.90 13.38
CA ASP A 597 -6.32 -11.47 13.24
C ASP A 597 -5.15 -11.19 12.28
N THR A 598 -5.43 -10.39 11.23
CA THR A 598 -4.43 -9.77 10.33
C THR A 598 -3.27 -9.15 11.10
N VAL A 599 -3.51 -8.76 12.34
CA VAL A 599 -2.68 -7.89 13.14
C VAL A 599 -2.37 -8.54 14.51
N HIS A 600 -2.32 -9.91 14.58
CA HIS A 600 -1.65 -10.62 15.70
C HIS A 600 -0.79 -11.92 15.47
N VAL A 601 -0.80 -12.70 14.37
CA VAL A 601 -0.05 -14.01 14.35
C VAL A 601 1.42 -14.02 13.82
N MET A 602 1.69 -13.97 12.52
CA MET A 602 3.07 -14.01 11.98
C MET A 602 4.05 -12.85 12.31
N ASN A 603 3.69 -11.64 12.80
CA ASN A 603 4.73 -10.73 13.34
C ASN A 603 5.06 -11.03 14.81
N ASP A 604 4.27 -11.81 15.55
CA ASP A 604 4.73 -12.53 16.74
C ASP A 604 5.74 -13.57 16.28
N ALA A 605 5.48 -14.21 15.12
CA ALA A 605 6.47 -15.06 14.48
C ALA A 605 7.74 -14.28 14.07
N ILE A 606 7.67 -13.03 13.56
CA ILE A 606 8.85 -12.19 13.31
C ILE A 606 9.55 -11.77 14.61
N ALA A 607 8.81 -11.36 15.65
CA ALA A 607 9.36 -11.04 16.96
C ALA A 607 10.13 -12.23 17.57
N HIS A 608 9.55 -13.42 17.48
CA HIS A 608 10.14 -14.70 17.85
C HIS A 608 11.07 -15.30 16.77
N LYS A 609 11.42 -14.56 15.72
CA LYS A 609 12.38 -14.91 14.65
C LYS A 609 12.10 -16.25 13.95
N LYS A 610 10.84 -16.68 13.89
CA LYS A 610 10.39 -17.86 13.13
C LYS A 610 10.56 -17.56 11.64
N LYS A 611 10.97 -18.55 10.84
CA LYS A 611 11.06 -18.41 9.37
C LYS A 611 9.67 -18.35 8.76
N ILE A 612 9.44 -17.38 7.88
CA ILE A 612 8.19 -17.19 7.13
C ILE A 612 8.53 -17.23 5.64
N LEU A 613 7.72 -17.95 4.87
CA LEU A 613 7.74 -17.93 3.41
C LEU A 613 6.42 -17.35 2.93
N VAL A 614 6.47 -16.34 2.05
CA VAL A 614 5.29 -15.71 1.45
C VAL A 614 5.20 -16.13 -0.01
N GLU A 615 4.04 -16.64 -0.41
CA GLU A 615 3.79 -17.06 -1.80
C GLU A 615 3.22 -15.91 -2.65
N GLY A 616 3.77 -15.70 -3.85
CA GLY A 616 3.31 -14.68 -4.79
C GLY A 616 2.25 -15.23 -5.73
N GLY A 617 0.98 -14.86 -5.52
CA GLY A 617 -0.16 -15.45 -6.25
C GLY A 617 -0.31 -15.08 -7.73
N GLN A 618 0.34 -14.02 -8.24
CA GLN A 618 0.35 -13.59 -9.64
C GLN A 618 1.68 -12.87 -9.97
N ALA A 619 1.93 -12.56 -11.25
CA ALA A 619 3.13 -11.82 -11.69
C ALA A 619 2.94 -10.29 -11.72
N THR A 620 4.01 -9.53 -11.49
CA THR A 620 4.00 -8.06 -11.39
C THR A 620 3.56 -7.33 -12.67
N MET A 621 3.69 -7.92 -13.85
CA MET A 621 3.15 -7.30 -15.09
C MET A 621 1.61 -7.34 -15.17
N LEU A 622 0.95 -7.99 -14.22
CA LEU A 622 -0.50 -7.92 -13.98
C LEU A 622 -0.86 -6.96 -12.83
N ASP A 623 0.08 -6.21 -12.25
CA ASP A 623 -0.19 -5.28 -11.16
C ASP A 623 -1.02 -4.07 -11.61
N ILE A 624 -1.99 -3.67 -10.78
CA ILE A 624 -2.90 -2.57 -11.06
C ILE A 624 -2.21 -1.22 -11.31
N ASP A 625 -1.04 -0.99 -10.70
CA ASP A 625 -0.25 0.23 -10.84
C ASP A 625 0.89 0.10 -11.86
N PHE A 626 1.58 -1.04 -11.88
CA PHE A 626 2.82 -1.22 -12.63
C PHE A 626 2.67 -2.03 -13.92
N GLY A 627 1.61 -2.85 -14.03
CA GLY A 627 1.33 -3.68 -15.20
C GLY A 627 0.68 -2.92 -16.37
N THR A 628 0.29 -3.66 -17.41
CA THR A 628 -0.32 -3.10 -18.63
C THR A 628 -1.79 -2.72 -18.45
N TYR A 629 -2.09 -1.79 -17.52
CA TYR A 629 -3.45 -1.31 -17.24
C TYR A 629 -4.15 -0.81 -18.51
N PRO A 630 -5.41 -1.23 -18.80
CA PRO A 630 -6.36 -1.90 -17.92
C PRO A 630 -6.28 -3.45 -17.90
N PHE A 631 -5.38 -4.06 -18.67
CA PHE A 631 -5.21 -5.52 -18.79
C PHE A 631 -4.39 -6.10 -17.63
N VAL A 632 -4.90 -5.92 -16.41
CA VAL A 632 -4.26 -6.18 -15.11
C VAL A 632 -5.25 -6.79 -14.11
N THR A 633 -4.79 -7.34 -12.99
CA THR A 633 -5.66 -7.68 -11.84
C THR A 633 -6.05 -6.41 -11.07
N SER A 634 -7.12 -6.49 -10.29
CA SER A 634 -7.60 -5.40 -9.42
C SER A 634 -6.85 -5.35 -8.07
N SER A 635 -5.56 -5.71 -8.06
CA SER A 635 -4.73 -5.90 -6.87
C SER A 635 -3.24 -5.71 -7.20
N SER A 636 -2.36 -5.74 -6.18
CA SER A 636 -0.91 -5.52 -6.34
C SER A 636 -0.07 -6.79 -6.09
N PRO A 637 0.12 -7.67 -7.11
CA PRO A 637 1.06 -8.78 -7.10
C PRO A 637 2.52 -8.31 -7.28
N SER A 638 2.96 -7.50 -6.33
CA SER A 638 4.31 -6.97 -6.17
C SER A 638 4.72 -7.05 -4.70
N ALA A 639 6.00 -6.89 -4.41
CA ALA A 639 6.52 -6.97 -3.04
C ALA A 639 5.88 -5.92 -2.10
N GLY A 640 5.42 -4.78 -2.63
CA GLY A 640 4.60 -3.82 -1.88
C GLY A 640 3.24 -4.38 -1.43
N GLY A 641 2.68 -5.32 -2.19
CA GLY A 641 1.47 -6.07 -1.84
C GLY A 641 1.64 -7.04 -0.68
N ILE A 642 2.88 -7.47 -0.38
CA ILE A 642 3.18 -8.20 0.86
C ILE A 642 2.93 -7.27 2.06
N CYS A 643 3.41 -6.03 1.98
CA CYS A 643 3.25 -5.03 3.03
C CYS A 643 1.78 -4.62 3.26
N THR A 644 0.94 -4.56 2.21
CA THR A 644 -0.47 -4.14 2.35
C THR A 644 -1.46 -5.29 2.53
N GLY A 645 -1.23 -6.45 1.90
CA GLY A 645 -2.10 -7.63 2.04
C GLY A 645 -1.79 -8.46 3.29
N LEU A 646 -0.50 -8.58 3.62
CA LEU A 646 0.00 -9.22 4.82
C LEU A 646 0.75 -8.20 5.70
N GLY A 647 0.26 -6.97 5.89
CA GLY A 647 0.70 -5.95 6.89
C GLY A 647 2.16 -5.88 7.39
N ILE A 648 3.15 -6.41 6.67
CA ILE A 648 4.56 -6.50 7.08
C ILE A 648 5.17 -5.13 6.84
N ALA A 649 5.82 -4.58 7.87
CA ALA A 649 6.64 -3.41 7.72
C ALA A 649 7.73 -3.67 6.64
N PRO A 650 7.93 -2.79 5.63
CA PRO A 650 8.87 -3.05 4.53
C PRO A 650 10.27 -3.53 4.96
N ARG A 651 10.77 -3.01 6.09
CA ARG A 651 12.07 -3.34 6.69
C ARG A 651 12.18 -4.75 7.30
N ALA A 652 11.08 -5.49 7.43
CA ALA A 652 11.06 -6.87 7.92
C ALA A 652 11.00 -7.90 6.78
N ILE A 653 10.94 -7.46 5.51
CA ILE A 653 11.07 -8.33 4.34
C ILE A 653 12.56 -8.63 4.10
N GLY A 654 12.89 -9.93 4.08
CA GLY A 654 14.23 -10.42 3.76
C GLY A 654 14.38 -10.73 2.26
N ASP A 655 14.75 -11.97 1.95
CA ASP A 655 14.89 -12.43 0.57
C ASP A 655 13.58 -12.40 -0.22
N LEU A 656 13.69 -12.00 -1.48
CA LEU A 656 12.61 -11.96 -2.45
C LEU A 656 13.06 -12.69 -3.72
N ILE A 657 12.46 -13.84 -4.00
CA ILE A 657 12.82 -14.69 -5.14
C ILE A 657 11.84 -14.42 -6.29
N GLY A 658 12.32 -13.84 -7.38
CA GLY A 658 11.50 -13.57 -8.57
C GLY A 658 11.34 -14.81 -9.43
N VAL A 659 10.14 -15.38 -9.52
CA VAL A 659 9.86 -16.53 -10.39
C VAL A 659 9.59 -16.05 -11.81
N VAL A 660 10.42 -16.48 -12.75
CA VAL A 660 10.36 -16.12 -14.18
C VAL A 660 10.48 -17.39 -15.03
N LYS A 661 10.11 -17.31 -16.31
CA LYS A 661 10.27 -18.40 -17.29
C LYS A 661 11.41 -18.06 -18.25
N ALA A 662 12.00 -19.06 -18.90
CA ALA A 662 12.95 -18.86 -19.99
C ALA A 662 12.34 -18.25 -21.27
N TYR A 663 11.03 -17.97 -21.30
CA TYR A 663 10.34 -17.28 -22.40
C TYR A 663 9.11 -16.56 -21.83
N THR A 664 8.63 -15.52 -22.50
CA THR A 664 7.49 -14.73 -22.00
C THR A 664 6.16 -15.38 -22.38
N THR A 665 5.19 -15.33 -21.48
CA THR A 665 3.80 -15.77 -21.77
C THR A 665 2.79 -14.77 -21.24
N ARG A 666 1.82 -14.39 -22.08
CA ARG A 666 0.72 -13.49 -21.72
C ARG A 666 -0.63 -14.22 -21.72
N VAL A 667 -1.46 -13.93 -20.73
CA VAL A 667 -2.86 -14.35 -20.67
C VAL A 667 -3.74 -13.15 -21.06
N GLY A 668 -4.67 -13.34 -22.00
CA GLY A 668 -5.65 -12.32 -22.38
C GLY A 668 -5.12 -11.22 -23.32
N SER A 669 -5.91 -10.15 -23.39
CA SER A 669 -5.77 -9.00 -24.30
C SER A 669 -4.57 -8.10 -23.98
N GLY A 670 -4.30 -7.12 -24.84
CA GLY A 670 -3.33 -6.04 -24.63
C GLY A 670 -1.93 -6.28 -25.22
N PRO A 671 -1.04 -5.28 -25.12
CA PRO A 671 0.27 -5.31 -25.78
C PRO A 671 1.18 -6.44 -25.31
N PHE A 672 1.98 -6.99 -26.23
CA PHE A 672 2.99 -8.00 -25.92
C PHE A 672 4.16 -7.87 -26.92
N PRO A 673 5.16 -7.00 -26.65
CA PRO A 673 6.19 -6.64 -27.64
C PRO A 673 7.01 -7.82 -28.17
N THR A 674 7.25 -8.85 -27.35
CA THR A 674 8.01 -10.05 -27.75
C THR A 674 7.15 -11.22 -28.26
N GLU A 675 5.86 -11.00 -28.55
CA GLU A 675 4.96 -12.06 -29.01
C GLU A 675 5.41 -12.70 -30.33
N MET A 676 5.43 -14.04 -30.35
CA MET A 676 5.69 -14.83 -31.54
C MET A 676 4.37 -15.28 -32.13
N LEU A 677 3.99 -14.72 -33.28
CA LEU A 677 2.79 -15.14 -34.01
C LEU A 677 3.06 -16.38 -34.86
N GLY A 678 2.09 -17.30 -34.91
CA GLY A 678 2.17 -18.53 -35.72
C GLY A 678 3.11 -19.60 -35.13
N PRO A 679 3.71 -20.45 -35.99
CA PRO A 679 4.29 -21.73 -35.58
C PRO A 679 5.33 -21.67 -34.44
N GLY A 680 6.15 -20.63 -34.36
CA GLY A 680 7.15 -20.48 -33.29
C GLY A 680 6.52 -20.25 -31.90
N GLY A 681 5.48 -19.42 -31.83
CA GLY A 681 4.73 -19.21 -30.58
C GLY A 681 3.86 -20.41 -30.22
N ASP A 682 3.38 -21.15 -31.22
CA ASP A 682 2.66 -22.40 -31.00
C ASP A 682 3.57 -23.53 -30.48
N LEU A 683 4.81 -23.63 -30.97
CA LEU A 683 5.84 -24.57 -30.48
C LEU A 683 6.09 -24.38 -28.98
N LEU A 684 6.42 -23.16 -28.56
CA LEU A 684 6.59 -22.83 -27.13
C LEU A 684 5.32 -23.12 -26.32
N ARG A 685 4.14 -22.91 -26.90
CA ARG A 685 2.87 -23.18 -26.21
C ARG A 685 2.65 -24.66 -25.95
N PHE A 686 2.89 -25.53 -26.94
CA PHE A 686 2.70 -26.96 -26.80
C PHE A 686 3.79 -27.61 -25.94
N ALA A 687 5.06 -27.28 -26.16
CA ALA A 687 6.16 -27.79 -25.35
C ALA A 687 6.07 -27.31 -23.89
N GLY A 688 5.78 -26.03 -23.67
CA GLY A 688 5.61 -25.45 -22.34
C GLY A 688 4.33 -25.85 -21.60
N GLN A 689 3.37 -26.50 -22.28
CA GLN A 689 2.01 -26.75 -21.78
C GLN A 689 1.30 -25.46 -21.35
N GLU A 690 1.38 -24.44 -22.20
CA GLU A 690 0.96 -23.07 -21.88
C GLU A 690 -0.54 -22.84 -22.13
N PHE A 691 -1.35 -23.51 -21.31
CA PHE A 691 -2.79 -23.38 -21.26
C PHE A 691 -3.24 -22.93 -19.86
N GLY A 692 -4.33 -22.16 -19.79
CA GLY A 692 -4.93 -21.73 -18.53
C GLY A 692 -5.50 -22.93 -17.77
N THR A 693 -4.92 -23.26 -16.61
CA THR A 693 -5.25 -24.48 -15.82
C THR A 693 -6.73 -24.63 -15.52
N THR A 694 -7.44 -23.54 -15.26
CA THR A 694 -8.89 -23.53 -14.97
C THR A 694 -9.77 -23.21 -16.18
N THR A 695 -9.21 -22.74 -17.31
CA THR A 695 -9.99 -22.18 -18.43
C THR A 695 -9.73 -22.86 -19.77
N GLY A 696 -8.73 -23.74 -19.87
CA GLY A 696 -8.28 -24.38 -21.11
C GLY A 696 -7.70 -23.43 -22.17
N ARG A 697 -7.74 -22.10 -21.95
CA ARG A 697 -7.39 -21.12 -22.99
C ARG A 697 -5.89 -21.15 -23.29
N PRO A 698 -5.48 -21.15 -24.57
CA PRO A 698 -4.08 -21.02 -24.95
C PRO A 698 -3.49 -19.69 -24.45
N ARG A 699 -2.26 -19.71 -23.93
CA ARG A 699 -1.51 -18.48 -23.68
C ARG A 699 -0.82 -18.00 -24.95
N ARG A 700 -0.69 -16.68 -25.05
CA ARG A 700 0.19 -16.01 -26.02
C ARG A 700 1.62 -16.25 -25.55
N CYS A 701 2.52 -16.61 -26.46
CA CYS A 701 3.90 -16.97 -26.14
C CYS A 701 4.87 -16.11 -26.98
N GLY A 702 6.05 -15.87 -26.44
CA GLY A 702 7.03 -14.96 -27.04
C GLY A 702 8.40 -15.07 -26.38
N TRP A 703 9.40 -14.43 -26.96
CA TRP A 703 10.76 -14.43 -26.40
C TRP A 703 10.84 -13.75 -25.03
N LEU A 704 11.88 -14.04 -24.26
CA LEU A 704 12.04 -13.44 -22.93
C LEU A 704 12.25 -11.92 -23.05
N ASP A 705 11.36 -11.17 -22.40
CA ASP A 705 11.37 -9.70 -22.39
C ASP A 705 12.21 -9.19 -21.22
N ILE A 706 13.44 -8.79 -21.52
CA ILE A 706 14.42 -8.31 -20.54
C ILE A 706 14.02 -6.94 -19.99
N VAL A 707 13.33 -6.10 -20.78
CA VAL A 707 12.88 -4.77 -20.34
C VAL A 707 11.80 -4.90 -19.27
N ALA A 708 10.80 -5.76 -19.50
CA ALA A 708 9.74 -6.07 -18.54
C ALA A 708 10.28 -6.83 -17.31
N LEU A 709 11.27 -7.72 -17.48
CA LEU A 709 11.92 -8.42 -16.37
C LEU A 709 12.75 -7.47 -15.50
N ARG A 710 13.58 -6.60 -16.09
CA ARG A 710 14.37 -5.58 -15.39
C ARG A 710 13.46 -4.60 -14.63
N PHE A 711 12.38 -4.15 -15.25
CA PHE A 711 11.35 -3.35 -14.60
C PHE A 711 10.71 -4.09 -13.41
N SER A 712 10.36 -5.37 -13.58
CA SER A 712 9.85 -6.20 -12.48
C SER A 712 10.87 -6.36 -11.34
N CYS A 713 12.16 -6.43 -11.64
CA CYS A 713 13.23 -6.50 -10.64
C CYS A 713 13.42 -5.17 -9.89
N GLN A 714 13.22 -4.03 -10.56
CA GLN A 714 13.20 -2.69 -9.92
C GLN A 714 12.00 -2.55 -8.96
N ILE A 715 10.78 -2.86 -9.42
CA ILE A 715 9.54 -2.76 -8.60
C ILE A 715 9.60 -3.63 -7.34
N ASN A 716 10.08 -4.87 -7.46
CA ASN A 716 10.07 -5.82 -6.35
C ASN A 716 11.34 -5.77 -5.48
N GLY A 717 12.50 -5.49 -6.09
CA GLY A 717 13.79 -5.64 -5.44
C GLY A 717 14.10 -7.11 -5.13
N PHE A 718 14.04 -7.98 -6.13
CA PHE A 718 14.41 -9.39 -5.96
C PHE A 718 15.88 -9.54 -5.53
N SER A 719 16.17 -10.44 -4.60
CA SER A 719 17.54 -10.82 -4.20
C SER A 719 18.11 -11.93 -5.09
N SER A 720 17.24 -12.76 -5.66
CA SER A 720 17.58 -13.73 -6.70
C SER A 720 16.36 -14.04 -7.59
N LEU A 721 16.61 -14.70 -8.72
CA LEU A 721 15.59 -15.20 -9.63
C LEU A 721 15.54 -16.72 -9.62
N ASN A 722 14.35 -17.25 -9.91
CA ASN A 722 14.11 -18.66 -10.25
C ASN A 722 13.71 -18.72 -11.73
N LEU A 723 14.63 -19.19 -12.59
CA LEU A 723 14.39 -19.33 -14.03
C LEU A 723 13.78 -20.70 -14.31
N THR A 724 12.46 -20.74 -14.39
CA THR A 724 11.69 -21.96 -14.69
C THR A 724 11.60 -22.23 -16.20
N LYS A 725 11.20 -23.45 -16.57
CA LYS A 725 10.86 -23.83 -17.95
C LYS A 725 12.03 -23.69 -18.95
N LEU A 726 13.28 -23.82 -18.49
CA LEU A 726 14.45 -23.79 -19.36
C LEU A 726 14.45 -24.98 -20.34
N ASP A 727 13.92 -26.12 -19.88
CA ASP A 727 13.73 -27.36 -20.64
C ASP A 727 12.94 -27.18 -21.95
N VAL A 728 12.00 -26.22 -21.99
CA VAL A 728 11.14 -25.95 -23.15
C VAL A 728 11.93 -25.44 -24.36
N LEU A 729 13.12 -24.86 -24.15
CA LEU A 729 13.96 -24.32 -25.22
C LEU A 729 14.94 -25.36 -25.81
N SER A 730 14.91 -26.61 -25.32
CA SER A 730 16.00 -27.56 -25.53
C SER A 730 16.25 -27.98 -26.97
N ASP A 731 15.23 -27.99 -27.83
CA ASP A 731 15.34 -28.47 -29.23
C ASP A 731 15.67 -27.36 -30.24
N LEU A 732 15.84 -26.11 -29.79
CA LEU A 732 16.05 -24.94 -30.64
C LEU A 732 17.51 -24.83 -31.14
N ASP A 733 17.70 -24.33 -32.37
CA ASP A 733 19.01 -23.91 -32.91
C ASP A 733 19.47 -22.57 -32.33
N GLU A 734 18.54 -21.62 -32.22
CA GLU A 734 18.78 -20.24 -31.78
C GLU A 734 17.64 -19.79 -30.85
N ILE A 735 17.96 -18.91 -29.92
CA ILE A 735 17.05 -18.34 -28.91
C ILE A 735 17.24 -16.83 -28.90
N GLN A 736 16.15 -16.06 -28.88
CA GLN A 736 16.22 -14.60 -28.86
C GLN A 736 15.88 -14.03 -27.47
N LEU A 737 16.55 -12.94 -27.10
CA LEU A 737 16.24 -12.10 -25.93
C LEU A 737 15.79 -10.72 -26.41
N GLY A 738 14.64 -10.25 -25.95
CA GLY A 738 14.19 -8.87 -26.22
C GLY A 738 14.89 -7.90 -25.26
N VAL A 739 16.05 -7.37 -25.64
CA VAL A 739 16.99 -6.67 -24.75
C VAL A 739 16.68 -5.19 -24.55
N ALA A 740 16.05 -4.54 -25.54
CA ALA A 740 15.62 -3.15 -25.45
C ALA A 740 14.37 -2.88 -26.30
N TYR A 741 13.68 -1.79 -26.01
CA TYR A 741 12.62 -1.25 -26.86
C TYR A 741 13.11 0.00 -27.61
N LYS A 742 12.70 0.14 -28.87
CA LYS A 742 12.96 1.31 -29.71
C LYS A 742 11.66 1.96 -30.17
N HIS A 743 11.61 3.28 -30.12
CA HIS A 743 10.64 4.09 -30.86
C HIS A 743 10.78 3.84 -32.37
N VAL A 744 9.79 4.29 -33.15
CA VAL A 744 9.74 4.06 -34.61
C VAL A 744 10.96 4.66 -35.33
N ASP A 745 11.48 5.78 -34.81
CA ASP A 745 12.68 6.52 -35.25
C ASP A 745 14.02 5.91 -34.79
N GLY A 746 14.00 4.90 -33.92
CA GLY A 746 15.20 4.25 -33.37
C GLY A 746 15.65 4.76 -31.99
N ALA A 747 15.01 5.78 -31.40
CA ALA A 747 15.31 6.20 -30.03
C ALA A 747 14.99 5.07 -29.02
N THR A 748 15.83 4.89 -28.00
CA THR A 748 15.65 3.79 -27.01
C THR A 748 14.75 4.23 -25.86
N VAL A 749 13.87 3.35 -25.39
CA VAL A 749 13.02 3.59 -24.21
C VAL A 749 13.76 3.16 -22.94
N ASN A 750 13.84 4.06 -21.96
CA ASN A 750 14.61 3.80 -20.72
C ASN A 750 13.93 2.78 -19.78
N SER A 751 12.59 2.72 -19.79
CA SER A 751 11.74 1.95 -18.88
C SER A 751 10.64 1.19 -19.62
N PHE A 752 9.89 0.34 -18.91
CA PHE A 752 8.67 -0.24 -19.43
C PHE A 752 7.55 0.81 -19.38
N PRO A 753 7.03 1.31 -20.52
CA PRO A 753 6.13 2.46 -20.56
C PRO A 753 4.75 2.15 -19.95
N SER A 754 4.09 3.17 -19.41
CA SER A 754 2.69 3.04 -18.97
C SER A 754 1.68 3.09 -20.14
N ASP A 755 2.06 3.77 -21.22
CA ASP A 755 1.24 4.00 -22.41
C ASP A 755 1.19 2.74 -23.28
N LEU A 756 0.00 2.16 -23.41
CA LEU A 756 -0.21 0.93 -24.18
C LEU A 756 -0.11 1.15 -25.69
N ARG A 757 -0.41 2.35 -26.20
CA ARG A 757 -0.29 2.68 -27.64
C ARG A 757 1.16 2.84 -28.03
N LEU A 758 1.95 3.46 -27.16
CA LEU A 758 3.40 3.44 -27.30
C LEU A 758 3.89 1.98 -27.29
N LEU A 759 3.52 1.20 -26.28
CA LEU A 759 3.94 -0.20 -26.13
C LEU A 759 3.55 -1.11 -27.32
N GLU A 760 2.43 -0.85 -28.00
CA GLU A 760 2.02 -1.52 -29.25
C GLU A 760 2.84 -1.10 -30.49
N GLN A 761 3.48 0.07 -30.46
CA GLN A 761 4.25 0.64 -31.59
C GLN A 761 5.78 0.47 -31.43
N LEU A 762 6.25 0.06 -30.26
CA LEU A 762 7.67 -0.16 -29.99
C LEU A 762 8.22 -1.36 -30.75
N LYS A 763 9.38 -1.17 -31.39
CA LYS A 763 10.18 -2.25 -31.98
C LYS A 763 11.05 -2.86 -30.88
N VAL A 764 11.07 -4.18 -30.76
CA VAL A 764 12.02 -4.87 -29.87
C VAL A 764 13.37 -5.01 -30.58
N GLU A 765 14.44 -4.62 -29.89
CA GLU A 765 15.81 -4.99 -30.24
C GLU A 765 16.09 -6.38 -29.66
N TYR A 766 16.50 -7.31 -30.53
CA TYR A 766 16.76 -8.71 -30.16
C TYR A 766 18.24 -9.04 -30.16
N GLU A 767 18.69 -9.69 -29.10
CA GLU A 767 19.97 -10.41 -29.09
C GLU A 767 19.72 -11.88 -29.40
N VAL A 768 20.55 -12.47 -30.28
CA VAL A 768 20.45 -13.89 -30.68
C VAL A 768 21.53 -14.69 -29.98
N LEU A 769 21.12 -15.76 -29.30
CA LEU A 769 21.98 -16.68 -28.57
C LEU A 769 21.82 -18.10 -29.13
N PRO A 770 22.88 -18.94 -29.07
CA PRO A 770 22.78 -20.33 -29.50
C PRO A 770 21.83 -21.13 -28.60
N GLY A 771 21.05 -22.03 -29.19
CA GLY A 771 20.39 -23.13 -28.49
C GLY A 771 21.34 -24.29 -28.18
N TRP A 772 20.82 -25.40 -27.65
CA TRP A 772 21.65 -26.53 -27.19
C TRP A 772 21.26 -27.93 -27.68
N LYS A 773 20.11 -28.10 -28.37
CA LYS A 773 19.66 -29.36 -28.99
C LYS A 773 19.89 -30.62 -28.14
N SER A 774 19.54 -30.55 -26.86
CA SER A 774 19.79 -31.64 -25.89
C SER A 774 18.86 -31.58 -24.67
N ASP A 775 18.34 -32.75 -24.27
CA ASP A 775 17.47 -32.92 -23.09
C ASP A 775 18.22 -32.57 -21.79
N ILE A 776 17.83 -31.47 -21.15
CA ILE A 776 18.37 -31.05 -19.84
C ILE A 776 17.54 -31.56 -18.64
N SER A 777 16.44 -32.28 -18.85
CA SER A 777 15.46 -32.60 -17.79
C SER A 777 15.98 -33.49 -16.66
N LYS A 778 17.09 -34.19 -16.90
CA LYS A 778 17.78 -35.06 -15.91
C LYS A 778 19.00 -34.39 -15.26
N ILE A 779 19.34 -33.17 -15.65
CA ILE A 779 20.50 -32.44 -15.12
C ILE A 779 20.16 -31.88 -13.72
N ARG A 780 21.10 -31.96 -12.78
CA ARG A 780 20.91 -31.54 -11.38
C ARG A 780 21.98 -30.56 -10.86
N ASN A 781 23.12 -30.44 -11.52
CA ASN A 781 24.18 -29.48 -11.19
C ASN A 781 24.33 -28.42 -12.30
N TYR A 782 24.67 -27.18 -11.94
CA TYR A 782 24.85 -26.10 -12.91
C TYR A 782 25.99 -26.37 -13.91
N SER A 783 27.10 -26.97 -13.44
CA SER A 783 28.28 -27.34 -14.26
C SER A 783 27.93 -28.18 -15.49
N ASP A 784 26.92 -29.04 -15.34
CA ASP A 784 26.60 -30.12 -16.26
C ASP A 784 25.64 -29.64 -17.36
N LEU A 785 25.05 -28.46 -17.20
CA LEU A 785 24.25 -27.81 -18.24
C LEU A 785 25.10 -27.54 -19.50
N PRO A 786 24.53 -27.73 -20.71
CA PRO A 786 25.16 -27.34 -21.97
C PRO A 786 25.68 -25.90 -21.92
N LYS A 787 26.84 -25.65 -22.54
CA LYS A 787 27.48 -24.32 -22.50
C LYS A 787 26.53 -23.19 -22.93
N ALA A 788 25.78 -23.40 -24.01
CA ALA A 788 24.78 -22.44 -24.49
C ALA A 788 23.66 -22.17 -23.47
N ALA A 789 23.16 -23.20 -22.78
CA ALA A 789 22.16 -23.03 -21.71
C ALA A 789 22.71 -22.22 -20.52
N ARG A 790 23.98 -22.40 -20.16
CA ARG A 790 24.65 -21.58 -19.14
C ARG A 790 24.86 -20.13 -19.59
N GLN A 791 25.33 -19.91 -20.82
CA GLN A 791 25.47 -18.58 -21.41
C GLN A 791 24.12 -17.84 -21.47
N TYR A 792 23.02 -18.56 -21.74
CA TYR A 792 21.68 -18.00 -21.70
C TYR A 792 21.29 -17.50 -20.30
N VAL A 793 21.54 -18.30 -19.24
CA VAL A 793 21.34 -17.90 -17.84
C VAL A 793 22.22 -16.71 -17.47
N GLU A 794 23.53 -16.79 -17.73
CA GLU A 794 24.53 -15.76 -17.43
C GLU A 794 24.19 -14.41 -18.09
N ARG A 795 23.70 -14.44 -19.34
CA ARG A 795 23.32 -13.22 -20.07
C ARG A 795 22.07 -12.56 -19.51
N ILE A 796 21.10 -13.33 -18.99
CA ILE A 796 19.94 -12.76 -18.28
C ILE A 796 20.39 -12.08 -16.99
N GLU A 797 21.28 -12.70 -16.21
CA GLU A 797 21.80 -12.10 -14.97
C GLU A 797 22.52 -10.78 -15.23
N GLU A 798 23.34 -10.70 -16.27
CA GLU A 798 24.07 -9.50 -16.68
C GLU A 798 23.11 -8.36 -17.08
N LEU A 799 22.13 -8.66 -17.95
CA LEU A 799 21.20 -7.67 -18.49
C LEU A 799 20.16 -7.16 -17.47
N VAL A 800 19.83 -7.98 -16.47
CA VAL A 800 18.84 -7.67 -15.42
C VAL A 800 19.50 -7.16 -14.14
N GLY A 801 20.78 -7.47 -13.91
CA GLY A 801 21.51 -7.12 -12.68
C GLY A 801 21.05 -7.88 -11.44
N THR A 802 20.46 -9.07 -11.61
CA THR A 802 19.94 -9.92 -10.53
C THR A 802 20.32 -11.39 -10.78
N PRO A 803 20.92 -12.12 -9.81
CA PRO A 803 21.42 -13.48 -10.02
C PRO A 803 20.30 -14.52 -10.11
N ILE A 804 20.53 -15.60 -10.85
CA ILE A 804 19.60 -16.73 -11.02
C ILE A 804 20.12 -17.91 -10.18
N ASN A 805 19.65 -18.01 -8.94
CA ASN A 805 20.12 -19.04 -7.99
C ASN A 805 19.38 -20.38 -8.16
N TYR A 806 18.22 -20.37 -8.83
CA TYR A 806 17.37 -21.54 -9.04
C TYR A 806 17.02 -21.67 -10.52
N ILE A 807 17.19 -22.85 -11.10
CA ILE A 807 16.93 -23.11 -12.54
C ILE A 807 16.06 -24.36 -12.66
N GLY A 808 14.82 -24.17 -13.11
CA GLY A 808 13.85 -25.24 -13.33
C GLY A 808 14.05 -25.87 -14.71
N VAL A 809 14.44 -27.14 -14.72
CA VAL A 809 14.67 -27.96 -15.92
C VAL A 809 13.57 -29.02 -16.14
N GLY A 810 12.42 -28.90 -15.48
CA GLY A 810 11.28 -29.77 -15.72
C GLY A 810 10.15 -29.60 -14.71
N PRO A 811 9.10 -30.45 -14.79
CA PRO A 811 7.94 -30.38 -13.91
C PRO A 811 8.10 -31.12 -12.57
N GLY A 812 9.17 -31.91 -12.39
CA GLY A 812 9.43 -32.68 -11.17
C GLY A 812 9.92 -31.80 -10.01
N ARG A 813 9.59 -32.18 -8.77
CA ARG A 813 10.08 -31.48 -7.55
C ARG A 813 11.59 -31.51 -7.40
N ASP A 814 12.23 -32.50 -8.01
CA ASP A 814 13.68 -32.70 -8.08
C ASP A 814 14.32 -32.03 -9.32
N ALA A 815 13.53 -31.59 -10.31
CA ALA A 815 14.00 -30.98 -11.55
C ALA A 815 14.37 -29.49 -11.40
N LEU A 816 15.03 -29.16 -10.28
CA LEU A 816 15.49 -27.84 -9.92
C LEU A 816 17.00 -27.88 -9.63
N ILE A 817 17.77 -27.11 -10.40
CA ILE A 817 19.20 -26.91 -10.18
C ILE A 817 19.37 -25.71 -9.24
N TYR A 818 20.28 -25.84 -8.28
CA TYR A 818 20.78 -24.74 -7.46
C TYR A 818 22.15 -24.32 -8.02
N LYS A 819 22.38 -23.01 -8.17
CA LYS A 819 23.60 -22.43 -8.73
C LYS A 819 24.52 -21.90 -7.63
#